data_AF-A0A5M8P3Q0-F1
#
_entry.id   AF-A0A5M8P3Q0-F1
#
_cell.length_a   1.000
_cell.length_b   1.000
_cell.length_c   1.000
_cell.angle_alpha   90.00
_cell.angle_beta   90.00
_cell.angle_gamma   90.00
#
_symmetry.space_group_name_H-M   'P 1'
#
loop_
_entity.id
_entity.type
_entity.pdbx_description
1 polymer ?
#
loop_
_entity_poly.entity_id
_entity_poly.type
_entity_poly.pdbx_seq_one_letter_code
_entity_poly.pdbx_strand_id
1 'polypeptide(L)'
;MKHLFRLWAVLVIASCSSSLAWGQTHIIGRAGLEAINSDLNGEYILDNDIDLSGANWEPLGNFKGTLDGNGHIISNMTINKIQDGTAFFNTISGSAVVKNLGFENASVTNLTQSRTAIVAGFLEGGAVIENCYIANTTILGRWCIGSFVGRARSLTTGGTAAIRNCYSSATIFHSNEDNNGRGMTGGIIGNIYAGNKIIVENCYFSGTIQKVLRSSETNIAEGNIAGIIGWIGQDGGQAISGYIIQNNVNLAPYILSNHGKHRISSTRSNEGGNVGVNLPSPGPNYSLATTVLANYDGWENSDIITDGTETNKDGANIPDGDANAKTQAFYAGLGWDFGVSGIWTIDDGNSYPVFSWAKDTTSFVVTPPASSLSLTSEAPIDLKKYIFSGKGITLSFSTTSNKITLVDGVVSFADQPISAVEKVTVTVQEGELTPTYPLEISLVPEYLPIATPADLAQMREYPNAKFILTDDLDLSAIENFTPIANFAGTLDGAGHIISGLTPKTQTDGSAFIQNTSGNAVIRNLGFENATVVGRGRSAVVVGYTAGNTLIENCYVSNSTVLARWCAGSFVGRAEGATVIRNCYSGATVSSPQYLNNVNEENSGHLGGIAGDLRSSTATVENSYFSGVVQRLPSVYSVAEGQVAGIVGWNENVANIIRNNVNLAPYLLSNNGKYRISSVQSDGAGNEPSGPNYSLSSTVVSVPNGWENTSDIIATDNVQYGADKKHGENITAEQAKSQAFYAGLGWDFDDTWKMLDGGYPILKWQTGTIQTGILGSQSPYEITSDETLDLTGIHSSHGLTLTFEPTDDYLVVSEGIATVDKKVTVPSAESGLLVGPNNEAVAVNKTIAVTILPSSDNVLSALSVEEGEISPDFDSETLAYTVDVANNVTALTLNTTTQHRFAEVQVSGNALTVGENTVTITVTAEDESTKVYTITATRLNPTGIQSANAPVVSIIAEKGKIQAAFAGTASVKLYSVTGLLLDETTANGVYTHNAKQGVYILSVAGKSYKVIVK
;
A
#
# COMPACT_ATOMS: atom_id res chain seq x y z
N MET A 1 -11.23 71.21 -34.29
CA MET A 1 -12.32 70.30 -33.89
C MET A 1 -11.75 68.89 -33.90
N LYS A 2 -11.48 68.16 -32.82
CA LYS A 2 -11.97 68.15 -31.44
C LYS A 2 -10.75 68.04 -30.49
N HIS A 3 -10.42 69.13 -29.81
CA HIS A 3 -9.49 69.20 -28.68
C HIS A 3 -10.29 69.82 -27.54
N LEU A 4 -10.86 69.00 -26.66
CA LEU A 4 -11.45 69.38 -25.37
C LEU A 4 -11.87 68.10 -24.65
N PHE A 5 -11.63 68.04 -23.34
CA PHE A 5 -11.84 66.93 -22.38
C PHE A 5 -10.67 65.97 -22.16
N ARG A 6 -9.68 66.46 -21.39
CA ARG A 6 -9.08 65.79 -20.21
C ARG A 6 -7.90 66.65 -19.73
N LEU A 7 -8.19 67.71 -18.97
CA LEU A 7 -7.13 68.57 -18.40
C LEU A 7 -7.62 69.46 -17.25
N TRP A 8 -8.07 68.84 -16.16
CA TRP A 8 -8.08 69.38 -14.80
C TRP A 8 -7.85 68.15 -13.90
N ALA A 9 -6.77 67.95 -13.14
CA ALA A 9 -5.73 68.82 -12.65
C ALA A 9 -4.42 68.01 -12.45
N VAL A 10 -3.34 68.45 -13.08
CA VAL A 10 -1.96 68.18 -12.64
C VAL A 10 -1.16 69.42 -13.01
N LEU A 11 -1.00 70.36 -12.07
CA LEU A 11 0.23 71.16 -11.92
C LEU A 11 0.17 72.09 -10.70
N VAL A 12 1.30 72.16 -10.00
CA VAL A 12 1.71 73.14 -8.96
C VAL A 12 1.11 72.79 -7.58
N ILE A 13 1.87 72.36 -6.56
CA ILE A 13 2.92 73.13 -5.87
C ILE A 13 4.04 72.19 -5.38
N ALA A 14 5.27 72.45 -5.83
CA ALA A 14 6.47 72.23 -5.02
C ALA A 14 6.85 73.58 -4.40
N SER A 15 7.26 73.55 -3.12
CA SER A 15 7.74 74.66 -2.29
C SER A 15 6.70 75.68 -1.77
N CYS A 16 6.12 75.36 -0.61
CA CYS A 16 5.87 76.35 0.45
C CYS A 16 5.74 75.62 1.79
N SER A 17 6.69 75.87 2.69
CA SER A 17 6.55 75.57 4.11
C SER A 17 5.44 76.44 4.69
N SER A 18 4.26 75.86 4.88
CA SER A 18 3.22 76.42 5.73
C SER A 18 2.42 75.29 6.37
N SER A 19 2.49 75.24 7.70
CA SER A 19 1.65 74.45 8.59
C SER A 19 0.18 74.42 8.15
N LEU A 20 -0.30 73.24 7.76
CA LEU A 20 -1.72 72.90 7.67
C LEU A 20 -1.88 71.61 8.48
N ALA A 21 -2.66 71.68 9.56
CA ALA A 21 -3.06 70.52 10.34
C ALA A 21 -3.85 69.57 9.43
N TRP A 22 -3.32 68.36 9.20
CA TRP A 22 -4.03 67.34 8.42
C TRP A 22 -5.09 66.70 9.32
N GLY A 23 -6.36 66.74 8.90
CA GLY A 23 -7.42 65.95 9.50
C GLY A 23 -7.26 64.47 9.14
N GLN A 24 -7.78 63.58 10.00
CA GLN A 24 -7.81 62.14 9.74
C GLN A 24 -8.58 61.83 8.46
N THR A 25 -8.12 60.82 7.71
CA THR A 25 -8.80 60.33 6.51
C THR A 25 -9.96 59.43 6.94
N HIS A 26 -11.18 59.85 6.60
CA HIS A 26 -12.39 59.13 6.94
C HIS A 26 -12.63 57.94 6.01
N ILE A 27 -12.86 56.76 6.58
CA ILE A 27 -13.13 55.51 5.86
C ILE A 27 -14.58 55.08 6.12
N ILE A 28 -15.36 55.01 5.05
CA ILE A 28 -16.79 54.66 5.09
C ILE A 28 -17.10 53.27 4.49
N GLY A 29 -16.10 52.55 3.99
CA GLY A 29 -16.31 51.24 3.36
C GLY A 29 -15.05 50.60 2.80
N ARG A 30 -15.21 49.41 2.21
CA ARG A 30 -14.12 48.53 1.72
C ARG A 30 -13.07 49.24 0.88
N ALA A 31 -13.48 50.01 -0.13
CA ALA A 31 -12.55 50.71 -1.02
C ALA A 31 -11.64 51.71 -0.28
N GLY A 32 -12.13 52.31 0.81
CA GLY A 32 -11.34 53.20 1.65
C GLY A 32 -10.27 52.43 2.45
N LEU A 33 -10.60 51.23 2.95
CA LEU A 33 -9.60 50.36 3.58
C LEU A 33 -8.55 49.90 2.58
N GLU A 34 -8.96 49.53 1.36
CA GLU A 34 -8.02 49.14 0.29
C GLU A 34 -7.10 50.29 -0.12
N ALA A 35 -7.60 51.54 -0.09
CA ALA A 35 -6.82 52.73 -0.41
C ALA A 35 -5.68 53.01 0.59
N ILE A 36 -5.73 52.48 1.82
CA ILE A 36 -4.64 52.59 2.82
C ILE A 36 -3.32 52.09 2.23
N ASN A 37 -3.35 51.12 1.32
CA ASN A 37 -2.13 50.57 0.72
C ASN A 37 -1.37 51.60 -0.14
N SER A 38 -2.01 52.71 -0.52
CA SER A 38 -1.38 53.83 -1.25
C SER A 38 -0.68 54.81 -0.32
N ASP A 39 -1.03 54.85 0.97
CA ASP A 39 -0.36 55.65 2.00
C ASP A 39 -0.37 54.94 3.37
N LEU A 40 0.61 54.06 3.56
CA LEU A 40 0.75 53.28 4.80
C LEU A 40 1.18 54.10 6.03
N ASN A 41 1.45 55.41 5.89
CA ASN A 41 1.83 56.29 7.02
C ASN A 41 0.70 57.24 7.44
N GLY A 42 -0.44 57.21 6.75
CA GLY A 42 -1.56 58.12 6.99
C GLY A 42 -2.27 57.91 8.34
N GLU A 43 -3.11 58.88 8.70
CA GLU A 43 -4.03 58.78 9.83
C GLU A 43 -5.44 58.53 9.30
N TYR A 44 -6.08 57.46 9.77
CA TYR A 44 -7.35 56.95 9.28
C TYR A 44 -8.34 56.77 10.44
N ILE A 45 -9.60 57.07 10.19
CA ILE A 45 -10.70 56.87 11.13
C ILE A 45 -11.89 56.22 10.43
N LEU A 46 -12.53 55.24 11.07
CA LEU A 46 -13.77 54.66 10.56
C LEU A 46 -14.97 55.53 10.94
N ASP A 47 -15.85 55.76 9.97
CA ASP A 47 -17.13 56.45 10.18
C ASP A 47 -18.32 55.48 10.28
N ASN A 48 -18.12 54.22 9.87
CA ASN A 48 -19.14 53.19 9.86
C ASN A 48 -18.50 51.82 10.07
N ASP A 49 -19.34 50.84 10.42
CA ASP A 49 -18.97 49.44 10.32
C ASP A 49 -18.75 49.05 8.86
N ILE A 50 -17.73 48.24 8.61
CA ILE A 50 -17.32 47.85 7.26
C ILE A 50 -17.51 46.35 7.08
N ASP A 51 -18.38 45.98 6.15
CA ASP A 51 -18.54 44.61 5.69
C ASP A 51 -17.54 44.31 4.56
N LEU A 52 -16.72 43.27 4.76
CA LEU A 52 -15.75 42.77 3.78
C LEU A 52 -16.21 41.48 3.10
N SER A 53 -17.49 41.14 3.19
CA SER A 53 -18.10 40.03 2.46
C SER A 53 -17.82 40.10 0.95
N GLY A 54 -17.81 38.93 0.30
CA GLY A 54 -17.53 38.79 -1.13
C GLY A 54 -16.08 38.35 -1.41
N ALA A 55 -15.33 39.14 -2.18
CA ALA A 55 -13.98 38.76 -2.62
C ALA A 55 -12.99 38.70 -1.44
N ASN A 56 -12.05 37.76 -1.51
CA ASN A 56 -10.97 37.61 -0.52
C ASN A 56 -10.28 38.97 -0.26
N TRP A 57 -9.99 39.23 1.00
CA TRP A 57 -9.23 40.39 1.43
C TRP A 57 -7.76 40.20 1.09
N GLU A 58 -7.17 41.23 0.48
CA GLU A 58 -5.74 41.29 0.21
C GLU A 58 -5.04 42.01 1.37
N PRO A 59 -4.13 41.33 2.10
CA PRO A 59 -3.41 41.94 3.21
C PRO A 59 -2.75 43.26 2.83
N LEU A 60 -3.00 44.30 3.64
CA LEU A 60 -2.34 45.59 3.49
C LEU A 60 -0.84 45.45 3.77
N GLY A 61 -0.03 46.35 3.22
CA GLY A 61 1.43 46.33 3.40
C GLY A 61 1.92 46.61 4.82
N ASN A 62 3.15 47.13 4.93
CA ASN A 62 3.73 47.50 6.23
C ASN A 62 3.17 48.85 6.73
N PHE A 63 2.16 48.78 7.59
CA PHE A 63 1.47 49.94 8.15
C PHE A 63 2.30 50.63 9.25
N LYS A 64 2.40 51.96 9.15
CA LYS A 64 3.19 52.84 10.02
C LYS A 64 2.37 54.01 10.59
N GLY A 65 1.12 54.16 10.15
CA GLY A 65 0.22 55.24 10.50
C GLY A 65 -0.73 54.93 11.67
N THR A 66 -1.84 55.64 11.75
CA THR A 66 -2.90 55.41 12.75
C THR A 66 -4.17 54.92 12.08
N LEU A 67 -4.76 53.83 12.55
CA LEU A 67 -6.12 53.40 12.22
C LEU A 67 -6.96 53.40 13.49
N ASP A 68 -7.84 54.39 13.61
CA ASP A 68 -8.83 54.48 14.67
C ASP A 68 -10.16 53.89 14.20
N GLY A 69 -10.58 52.78 14.79
CA GLY A 69 -11.88 52.18 14.52
C GLY A 69 -13.04 53.03 15.02
N ASN A 70 -12.82 54.00 15.92
CA ASN A 70 -13.85 54.87 16.47
C ASN A 70 -15.07 54.10 17.02
N GLY A 71 -14.84 52.87 17.53
CA GLY A 71 -15.88 51.99 18.04
C GLY A 71 -16.65 51.19 16.97
N HIS A 72 -16.21 51.22 15.72
CA HIS A 72 -16.78 50.45 14.62
C HIS A 72 -16.13 49.07 14.46
N ILE A 73 -16.78 48.23 13.66
CA ILE A 73 -16.30 46.88 13.35
C ILE A 73 -15.92 46.70 11.87
N ILE A 74 -14.98 45.80 11.62
CA ILE A 74 -14.74 45.20 10.31
C ILE A 74 -15.27 43.76 10.35
N SER A 75 -16.17 43.41 9.45
CA SER A 75 -16.87 42.11 9.47
C SER A 75 -16.69 41.28 8.21
N ASN A 76 -16.89 39.96 8.32
CA ASN A 76 -16.94 39.00 7.20
C ASN A 76 -15.67 38.96 6.32
N MET A 77 -14.52 39.31 6.89
CA MET A 77 -13.24 39.28 6.19
C MET A 77 -12.81 37.84 5.91
N THR A 78 -12.58 37.49 4.65
CA THR A 78 -12.01 36.18 4.28
C THR A 78 -10.62 36.35 3.68
N ILE A 79 -9.61 35.65 4.21
CA ILE A 79 -8.27 35.58 3.62
C ILE A 79 -7.91 34.12 3.39
N ASN A 80 -7.83 33.71 2.13
CA ASN A 80 -7.33 32.40 1.73
C ASN A 80 -6.12 32.59 0.81
N LYS A 81 -4.99 32.94 1.40
CA LYS A 81 -3.77 33.32 0.67
C LYS A 81 -2.53 32.74 1.32
N ILE A 82 -1.72 32.09 0.49
CA ILE A 82 -0.43 31.52 0.85
C ILE A 82 0.64 32.61 0.75
N GLN A 83 0.94 33.27 1.88
CA GLN A 83 2.06 34.23 1.99
C GLN A 83 2.52 34.31 3.45
N ASP A 84 3.75 34.79 3.69
CA ASP A 84 4.13 35.12 5.06
C ASP A 84 3.47 36.43 5.51
N GLY A 85 3.01 36.50 6.75
CA GLY A 85 2.20 37.60 7.26
C GLY A 85 0.80 37.66 6.64
N THR A 86 0.02 36.60 6.82
CA THR A 86 -1.39 36.53 6.39
C THR A 86 -2.29 37.07 7.51
N ALA A 87 -2.69 38.34 7.40
CA ALA A 87 -3.63 39.03 8.27
C ALA A 87 -4.17 40.30 7.57
N PHE A 88 -5.03 41.09 8.23
CA PHE A 88 -5.53 42.36 7.70
C PHE A 88 -4.38 43.29 7.28
N PHE A 89 -3.37 43.46 8.14
CA PHE A 89 -2.06 44.00 7.80
C PHE A 89 -1.03 42.87 7.71
N ASN A 90 -0.19 42.89 6.68
CA ASN A 90 0.97 42.01 6.63
C ASN A 90 1.91 42.29 7.82
N THR A 91 2.22 43.56 8.03
CA THR A 91 3.09 44.04 9.10
C THR A 91 2.57 45.36 9.64
N ILE A 92 2.62 45.55 10.95
CA ILE A 92 2.46 46.85 11.61
C ILE A 92 3.81 47.19 12.26
N SER A 93 4.39 48.35 11.94
CA SER A 93 5.72 48.74 12.43
C SER A 93 5.87 50.22 12.77
N GLY A 94 7.06 50.62 13.22
CA GLY A 94 7.34 52.02 13.55
C GLY A 94 6.60 52.46 14.80
N SER A 95 5.88 53.58 14.74
CA SER A 95 5.00 54.08 15.81
C SER A 95 3.52 53.92 15.47
N ALA A 96 3.18 52.95 14.62
CA ALA A 96 1.81 52.72 14.18
C ALA A 96 0.87 52.43 15.35
N VAL A 97 -0.38 52.85 15.22
CA VAL A 97 -1.43 52.59 16.20
C VAL A 97 -2.67 52.05 15.50
N VAL A 98 -3.17 50.90 15.95
CA VAL A 98 -4.48 50.37 15.58
C VAL A 98 -5.32 50.31 16.85
N LYS A 99 -6.45 51.04 16.89
CA LYS A 99 -7.23 51.16 18.12
C LYS A 99 -8.73 51.24 17.94
N ASN A 100 -9.48 50.96 19.01
CA ASN A 100 -10.93 51.13 19.09
C ASN A 100 -11.70 50.40 17.98
N LEU A 101 -11.30 49.17 17.65
CA LEU A 101 -11.74 48.45 16.46
C LEU A 101 -12.11 46.99 16.78
N GLY A 102 -13.29 46.57 16.34
CA GLY A 102 -13.71 45.17 16.40
C GLY A 102 -13.52 44.44 15.06
N PHE A 103 -13.17 43.16 15.12
CA PHE A 103 -13.22 42.24 13.98
C PHE A 103 -14.22 41.13 14.27
N GLU A 104 -15.23 40.98 13.42
CA GLU A 104 -16.29 39.98 13.60
C GLU A 104 -16.44 39.09 12.35
N ASN A 105 -16.79 37.82 12.54
CA ASN A 105 -17.10 36.90 11.44
C ASN A 105 -15.97 36.75 10.42
N ALA A 106 -14.71 36.87 10.84
CA ALA A 106 -13.56 36.73 9.94
C ALA A 106 -13.15 35.25 9.77
N SER A 107 -12.55 34.92 8.62
CA SER A 107 -11.97 33.61 8.33
C SER A 107 -10.62 33.78 7.66
N VAL A 108 -9.56 33.26 8.29
CA VAL A 108 -8.20 33.31 7.75
C VAL A 108 -7.65 31.89 7.63
N THR A 109 -7.24 31.49 6.42
CA THR A 109 -6.63 30.20 6.15
C THR A 109 -5.26 30.37 5.47
N ASN A 110 -4.21 29.79 6.06
CA ASN A 110 -2.88 29.67 5.48
C ASN A 110 -2.17 28.39 5.95
N LEU A 111 -2.03 27.43 5.05
CA LEU A 111 -1.47 26.09 5.31
C LEU A 111 0.04 26.00 5.01
N THR A 112 0.77 27.11 5.02
CA THR A 112 2.24 27.15 4.81
C THR A 112 2.99 27.67 6.04
N GLN A 113 4.32 27.60 6.05
CA GLN A 113 5.17 28.04 7.16
C GLN A 113 5.14 29.56 7.40
N SER A 114 4.01 30.09 7.85
CA SER A 114 3.72 31.53 7.87
C SER A 114 3.18 32.02 9.22
N ARG A 115 3.24 33.34 9.40
CA ARG A 115 2.68 34.08 10.54
C ARG A 115 1.27 34.50 10.17
N THR A 116 0.28 33.94 10.87
CA THR A 116 -1.14 34.04 10.54
C THR A 116 -1.91 34.65 11.70
N ALA A 117 -2.73 35.66 11.42
CA ALA A 117 -3.59 36.32 12.39
C ALA A 117 -4.74 37.08 11.72
N ILE A 118 -5.57 37.76 12.52
CA ILE A 118 -6.62 38.66 12.03
C ILE A 118 -6.06 40.06 11.82
N VAL A 119 -5.34 40.61 12.80
CA VAL A 119 -4.92 42.02 12.75
C VAL A 119 -3.58 42.18 12.02
N ALA A 120 -2.53 41.48 12.48
CA ALA A 120 -1.21 41.61 11.88
C ALA A 120 -0.42 40.30 11.80
N GLY A 121 0.21 40.05 10.66
CA GLY A 121 1.20 38.97 10.53
C GLY A 121 2.40 39.21 11.45
N PHE A 122 2.93 40.44 11.39
CA PHE A 122 4.03 40.92 12.22
C PHE A 122 3.68 42.19 12.98
N LEU A 123 4.02 42.23 14.27
CA LEU A 123 4.02 43.46 15.07
C LEU A 123 5.47 43.84 15.38
N GLU A 124 5.90 45.03 14.94
CA GLU A 124 7.28 45.46 14.97
C GLU A 124 7.51 46.86 15.55
N GLY A 125 8.73 47.10 16.06
CA GLY A 125 9.14 48.43 16.52
C GLY A 125 8.38 48.89 17.76
N GLY A 126 7.82 50.10 17.73
CA GLY A 126 6.99 50.70 18.77
C GLY A 126 5.49 50.68 18.44
N ALA A 127 5.05 49.77 17.57
CA ALA A 127 3.66 49.66 17.15
C ALA A 127 2.73 49.22 18.29
N VAL A 128 1.51 49.75 18.30
CA VAL A 128 0.50 49.52 19.34
C VAL A 128 -0.80 49.01 18.72
N ILE A 129 -1.34 47.96 19.32
CA ILE A 129 -2.73 47.53 19.14
C ILE A 129 -3.44 47.73 20.48
N GLU A 130 -4.51 48.52 20.53
CA GLU A 130 -5.19 48.82 21.79
C GLU A 130 -6.70 48.96 21.68
N ASN A 131 -7.44 48.52 22.69
CA ASN A 131 -8.91 48.62 22.72
C ASN A 131 -9.54 47.95 21.48
N CYS A 132 -9.10 46.74 21.15
CA CYS A 132 -9.57 46.01 19.98
C CYS A 132 -10.11 44.64 20.39
N TYR A 133 -11.07 44.11 19.63
CA TYR A 133 -11.59 42.77 19.87
C TYR A 133 -11.74 41.93 18.61
N ILE A 134 -11.76 40.61 18.79
CA ILE A 134 -12.03 39.63 17.75
C ILE A 134 -13.14 38.69 18.24
N ALA A 135 -14.22 38.53 17.47
CA ALA A 135 -15.31 37.63 17.80
C ALA A 135 -15.79 36.83 16.58
N ASN A 136 -16.42 35.67 16.84
CA ASN A 136 -17.01 34.80 15.81
C ASN A 136 -16.07 34.49 14.63
N THR A 137 -14.79 34.30 14.92
CA THR A 137 -13.74 34.29 13.90
C THR A 137 -13.00 32.96 13.91
N THR A 138 -12.66 32.44 12.72
CA THR A 138 -11.90 31.19 12.56
C THR A 138 -10.54 31.45 11.93
N ILE A 139 -9.49 30.83 12.49
CA ILE A 139 -8.12 30.94 11.98
C ILE A 139 -7.57 29.53 11.78
N LEU A 140 -7.19 29.19 10.55
CA LEU A 140 -6.50 27.95 10.20
C LEU A 140 -5.09 28.28 9.72
N GLY A 141 -4.09 27.96 10.52
CA GLY A 141 -2.68 28.22 10.22
C GLY A 141 -1.79 26.96 10.34
N ARG A 142 -0.50 27.08 10.04
CA ARG A 142 0.47 25.97 10.15
C ARG A 142 1.68 26.22 11.04
N TRP A 143 2.19 27.46 11.12
CA TRP A 143 3.45 27.72 11.84
C TRP A 143 3.33 28.66 13.03
N CYS A 144 3.07 29.96 12.84
CA CYS A 144 2.89 30.90 13.94
C CYS A 144 1.49 31.49 13.85
N ILE A 145 0.64 31.23 14.84
CA ILE A 145 -0.79 31.57 14.78
C ILE A 145 -1.19 32.33 16.05
N GLY A 146 -1.71 33.53 15.90
CA GLY A 146 -2.34 34.28 16.98
C GLY A 146 -3.60 34.96 16.48
N SER A 147 -4.59 35.23 17.34
CA SER A 147 -5.77 35.96 16.85
C SER A 147 -5.45 37.40 16.45
N PHE A 148 -4.68 38.12 17.27
CA PHE A 148 -4.24 39.47 16.95
C PHE A 148 -2.98 39.49 16.10
N VAL A 149 -1.95 38.75 16.55
CA VAL A 149 -0.62 38.84 15.96
C VAL A 149 0.00 37.46 15.75
N GLY A 150 0.49 37.19 14.54
CA GLY A 150 1.21 35.96 14.26
C GLY A 150 2.57 35.93 14.96
N ARG A 151 3.38 36.99 14.77
CA ARG A 151 4.65 37.19 15.48
C ARG A 151 4.85 38.64 15.90
N ALA A 152 5.12 38.85 17.19
CA ALA A 152 5.61 40.12 17.70
C ALA A 152 7.14 40.08 17.81
N ARG A 153 7.84 41.10 17.31
CA ARG A 153 9.29 41.26 17.44
C ARG A 153 9.71 42.71 17.50
N SER A 154 10.90 43.02 18.02
CA SER A 154 11.42 44.39 17.97
C SER A 154 12.77 44.41 17.25
N LEU A 155 12.75 44.79 15.96
CA LEU A 155 13.94 44.81 15.10
C LEU A 155 14.79 46.09 15.23
N THR A 156 14.28 47.13 15.90
CA THR A 156 14.92 48.45 15.99
C THR A 156 15.23 48.80 17.43
N THR A 157 16.41 49.38 17.66
CA THR A 157 16.82 49.95 18.96
C THR A 157 15.98 51.19 19.25
N GLY A 158 14.95 51.10 20.10
CA GLY A 158 14.23 52.29 20.61
C GLY A 158 12.70 52.35 20.50
N GLY A 159 11.98 51.24 20.29
CA GLY A 159 10.52 51.20 20.33
C GLY A 159 9.98 50.08 21.23
N THR A 160 8.87 50.32 21.93
CA THR A 160 8.14 49.32 22.74
C THR A 160 6.84 48.96 22.03
N ALA A 161 6.75 47.76 21.47
CA ALA A 161 5.51 47.27 20.88
C ALA A 161 4.54 46.87 22.01
N ALA A 162 3.24 47.07 21.79
CA ALA A 162 2.24 46.73 22.79
C ALA A 162 0.96 46.18 22.18
N ILE A 163 0.39 45.18 22.86
CA ILE A 163 -1.02 44.81 22.73
C ILE A 163 -1.64 45.02 24.11
N ARG A 164 -2.62 45.92 24.21
CA ARG A 164 -3.23 46.27 25.49
C ARG A 164 -4.73 46.39 25.39
N ASN A 165 -5.45 46.06 26.46
CA ASN A 165 -6.91 46.13 26.51
C ASN A 165 -7.53 45.46 25.26
N CYS A 166 -7.27 44.17 25.04
CA CYS A 166 -7.75 43.47 23.85
C CYS A 166 -8.36 42.12 24.21
N TYR A 167 -9.38 41.68 23.49
CA TYR A 167 -9.95 40.34 23.72
C TYR A 167 -10.28 39.57 22.46
N SER A 168 -10.30 38.26 22.57
CA SER A 168 -10.59 37.38 21.43
C SER A 168 -11.36 36.14 21.84
N SER A 169 -12.44 35.86 21.11
CA SER A 169 -13.18 34.58 21.15
C SER A 169 -12.96 33.74 19.90
N ALA A 170 -11.81 33.91 19.21
CA ALA A 170 -11.53 33.20 17.97
C ALA A 170 -11.35 31.68 18.17
N THR A 171 -11.82 30.89 17.21
CA THR A 171 -11.51 29.47 17.07
C THR A 171 -10.25 29.30 16.22
N ILE A 172 -9.20 28.72 16.79
CA ILE A 172 -7.88 28.60 16.17
C ILE A 172 -7.53 27.13 15.91
N PHE A 173 -7.32 26.81 14.64
CA PHE A 173 -6.85 25.51 14.16
C PHE A 173 -5.40 25.60 13.68
N HIS A 174 -4.58 24.67 14.15
CA HIS A 174 -3.19 24.51 13.75
C HIS A 174 -3.04 23.21 12.96
N SER A 175 -2.64 23.31 11.69
CA SER A 175 -2.45 22.18 10.76
C SER A 175 -1.05 21.55 10.87
N ASN A 176 -0.98 20.21 10.88
CA ASN A 176 0.27 19.45 11.04
C ASN A 176 0.89 18.97 9.73
N GLU A 177 1.44 19.88 8.92
CA GLU A 177 2.15 19.47 7.68
C GLU A 177 3.69 19.60 7.75
N ASP A 178 4.26 19.98 8.89
CA ASP A 178 5.73 20.09 9.02
C ASP A 178 6.35 18.96 9.84
N ASN A 179 7.24 18.20 9.21
CA ASN A 179 8.12 17.18 9.81
C ASN A 179 9.04 17.70 10.95
N ASN A 180 9.00 19.00 11.26
CA ASN A 180 9.89 19.63 12.23
C ASN A 180 9.25 19.86 13.60
N GLY A 181 7.92 19.73 13.76
CA GLY A 181 7.24 19.82 15.07
C GLY A 181 7.45 21.14 15.84
N ARG A 182 7.63 22.29 15.17
CA ARG A 182 7.96 23.59 15.82
C ARG A 182 6.84 24.64 15.80
N GLY A 183 5.62 24.28 15.43
CA GLY A 183 4.55 25.27 15.34
C GLY A 183 4.22 25.91 16.70
N MET A 184 3.81 27.18 16.68
CA MET A 184 3.59 28.06 17.84
C MET A 184 2.21 28.72 17.71
N THR A 185 1.32 28.49 18.68
CA THR A 185 -0.05 29.01 18.63
C THR A 185 -0.46 29.65 19.94
N GLY A 186 -0.81 30.93 19.91
CA GLY A 186 -1.36 31.64 21.06
C GLY A 186 -2.78 32.08 20.78
N GLY A 187 -3.62 32.18 21.81
CA GLY A 187 -4.94 32.78 21.65
C GLY A 187 -4.85 34.24 21.21
N ILE A 188 -3.88 35.02 21.71
CA ILE A 188 -3.66 36.43 21.32
C ILE A 188 -2.48 36.56 20.36
N ILE A 189 -1.32 36.03 20.73
CA ILE A 189 -0.08 36.15 19.95
C ILE A 189 0.52 34.77 19.69
N GLY A 190 0.82 34.43 18.43
CA GLY A 190 1.46 33.17 18.10
C GLY A 190 2.86 33.05 18.70
N ASN A 191 3.71 34.06 18.47
CA ASN A 191 5.06 34.06 18.98
C ASN A 191 5.58 35.47 19.33
N ILE A 192 6.32 35.57 20.44
CA ILE A 192 7.18 36.71 20.77
C ILE A 192 8.64 36.34 20.45
N TYR A 193 9.24 37.00 19.46
CA TYR A 193 10.62 36.82 19.00
C TYR A 193 11.46 38.08 19.27
N ALA A 194 12.65 37.94 19.84
CA ALA A 194 13.30 39.03 20.56
C ALA A 194 13.74 40.29 19.79
N GLY A 195 14.03 41.33 20.60
CA GLY A 195 15.01 42.40 20.33
C GLY A 195 14.89 43.65 21.23
N ASN A 196 13.74 43.92 21.87
CA ASN A 196 13.46 44.98 22.88
C ASN A 196 12.05 44.76 23.51
N LYS A 197 11.61 45.68 24.39
CA LYS A 197 10.39 45.61 25.22
C LYS A 197 9.08 45.38 24.44
N ILE A 198 8.38 44.29 24.73
CA ILE A 198 7.03 43.97 24.22
C ILE A 198 6.09 43.90 25.40
N ILE A 199 4.96 44.62 25.34
CA ILE A 199 3.94 44.65 26.40
C ILE A 199 2.69 43.90 25.92
N VAL A 200 2.22 42.97 26.74
CA VAL A 200 0.92 42.31 26.58
C VAL A 200 0.18 42.47 27.90
N GLU A 201 -0.83 43.34 27.94
CA GLU A 201 -1.51 43.63 29.18
C GLU A 201 -3.02 43.84 29.04
N ASN A 202 -3.75 43.51 30.11
CA ASN A 202 -5.20 43.66 30.16
C ASN A 202 -5.91 42.97 28.99
N CYS A 203 -5.41 41.80 28.57
CA CYS A 203 -5.98 41.04 27.48
C CYS A 203 -6.60 39.73 27.96
N TYR A 204 -7.64 39.26 27.28
CA TYR A 204 -8.17 37.93 27.54
C TYR A 204 -8.49 37.15 26.27
N PHE A 205 -8.40 35.83 26.37
CA PHE A 205 -8.79 34.91 25.29
C PHE A 205 -9.85 33.95 25.82
N SER A 206 -11.03 33.94 25.21
CA SER A 206 -12.17 33.05 25.52
C SER A 206 -12.51 32.10 24.38
N GLY A 207 -11.68 32.08 23.34
CA GLY A 207 -11.82 31.20 22.19
C GLY A 207 -11.24 29.81 22.46
N THR A 208 -11.02 29.04 21.39
CA THR A 208 -10.49 27.67 21.47
C THR A 208 -9.27 27.49 20.58
N ILE A 209 -8.36 26.62 21.00
CA ILE A 209 -7.14 26.30 20.25
C ILE A 209 -7.06 24.80 20.05
N GLN A 210 -6.91 24.36 18.82
CA GLN A 210 -6.82 22.95 18.46
C GLN A 210 -5.71 22.69 17.43
N LYS A 211 -4.81 21.76 17.74
CA LYS A 211 -3.82 21.23 16.80
C LYS A 211 -4.37 19.98 16.11
N VAL A 212 -4.59 20.03 14.80
CA VAL A 212 -5.15 18.95 13.98
C VAL A 212 -4.04 17.98 13.57
N LEU A 213 -4.07 16.75 14.10
CA LEU A 213 -3.13 15.67 13.74
C LEU A 213 -3.57 14.89 12.50
N ARG A 214 -2.58 14.39 11.74
CA ARG A 214 -2.77 13.21 10.90
C ARG A 214 -2.64 11.97 11.79
N SER A 215 -3.51 11.00 11.54
CA SER A 215 -3.73 9.77 12.32
C SER A 215 -2.57 8.76 12.32
N SER A 216 -1.33 9.16 12.03
CA SER A 216 -0.20 8.23 11.86
C SER A 216 1.13 8.70 12.46
N GLU A 217 1.20 9.84 13.15
CA GLU A 217 2.48 10.40 13.62
C GLU A 217 2.52 10.52 15.15
N THR A 218 3.04 9.48 15.80
CA THR A 218 3.25 9.43 17.25
C THR A 218 4.52 10.16 17.73
N ASN A 219 5.29 10.78 16.81
CA ASN A 219 6.66 11.24 17.09
C ASN A 219 7.04 12.61 16.50
N ILE A 220 6.08 13.53 16.31
CA ILE A 220 6.41 14.91 15.93
C ILE A 220 6.72 15.77 17.16
N ALA A 221 7.84 16.48 17.08
CA ALA A 221 8.39 17.34 18.13
C ALA A 221 7.41 18.39 18.72
N GLU A 222 7.80 18.89 19.88
CA GLU A 222 7.13 19.83 20.79
C GLU A 222 6.60 21.12 20.13
N GLY A 223 5.45 21.05 19.47
CA GLY A 223 4.67 22.25 19.11
C GLY A 223 4.17 22.94 20.38
N ASN A 224 4.30 24.27 20.44
CA ASN A 224 3.97 25.06 21.62
C ASN A 224 2.63 25.79 21.44
N ILE A 225 1.65 25.48 22.28
CA ILE A 225 0.34 26.14 22.25
C ILE A 225 -0.03 26.70 23.61
N ALA A 226 -0.61 27.91 23.63
CA ALA A 226 -1.12 28.49 24.87
C ALA A 226 -2.29 29.46 24.68
N GLY A 227 -3.04 29.70 25.76
CA GLY A 227 -4.22 30.56 25.75
C GLY A 227 -3.93 32.03 25.44
N ILE A 228 -2.75 32.56 25.81
CA ILE A 228 -2.40 33.97 25.55
C ILE A 228 -1.28 34.07 24.50
N ILE A 229 -0.10 33.51 24.78
CA ILE A 229 1.07 33.59 23.89
C ILE A 229 1.59 32.20 23.57
N GLY A 230 1.63 31.82 22.30
CA GLY A 230 2.04 30.48 21.91
C GLY A 230 3.47 30.14 22.32
N TRP A 231 4.43 31.01 22.02
CA TRP A 231 5.83 30.80 22.42
C TRP A 231 6.60 32.11 22.60
N ILE A 232 7.47 32.13 23.62
CA ILE A 232 8.40 33.23 23.91
C ILE A 232 9.84 32.70 23.80
N GLY A 233 10.65 33.29 22.90
CA GLY A 233 12.08 32.99 22.85
C GLY A 233 12.81 33.45 21.58
N GLN A 234 14.08 33.02 21.45
CA GLN A 234 14.92 33.15 20.26
C GLN A 234 15.41 31.78 19.77
N ASP A 235 15.86 31.70 18.52
CA ASP A 235 16.58 30.53 18.01
C ASP A 235 17.81 30.25 18.91
N GLY A 236 17.95 28.99 19.36
CA GLY A 236 19.02 28.57 20.28
C GLY A 236 18.64 28.52 21.77
N GLY A 237 17.36 28.74 22.12
CA GLY A 237 16.84 28.51 23.49
C GLY A 237 17.32 29.52 24.54
N GLN A 238 17.76 30.70 24.10
CA GLN A 238 18.23 31.75 25.02
C GLN A 238 17.04 32.44 25.71
N ALA A 239 17.16 32.65 27.02
CA ALA A 239 16.22 33.46 27.78
C ALA A 239 16.20 34.89 27.22
N ILE A 240 15.02 35.42 26.93
CA ILE A 240 14.85 36.79 26.45
C ILE A 240 14.49 37.69 27.65
N SER A 241 14.96 38.93 27.67
CA SER A 241 14.64 39.91 28.71
C SER A 241 13.90 41.10 28.11
N GLY A 242 13.09 41.77 28.94
CA GLY A 242 12.45 43.04 28.57
C GLY A 242 10.99 42.96 28.14
N TYR A 243 10.33 41.80 28.07
CA TYR A 243 8.86 41.76 27.88
C TYR A 243 8.10 42.04 29.19
N ILE A 244 6.87 42.53 29.08
CA ILE A 244 5.90 42.67 30.17
C ILE A 244 4.64 41.92 29.76
N ILE A 245 4.27 40.90 30.52
CA ILE A 245 3.05 40.11 30.30
C ILE A 245 2.30 40.11 31.62
N GLN A 246 1.25 40.92 31.74
CA GLN A 246 0.58 41.13 33.02
C GLN A 246 -0.91 41.39 32.86
N ASN A 247 -1.68 41.12 33.91
CA ASN A 247 -3.11 41.40 33.98
C ASN A 247 -3.92 40.73 32.85
N ASN A 248 -3.39 39.65 32.28
CA ASN A 248 -4.07 38.90 31.24
C ASN A 248 -4.83 37.71 31.84
N VAL A 249 -5.93 37.32 31.19
CA VAL A 249 -6.80 36.24 31.65
C VAL A 249 -7.05 35.24 30.53
N ASN A 250 -6.67 33.97 30.75
CA ASN A 250 -7.06 32.88 29.87
C ASN A 250 -8.45 32.36 30.29
N LEU A 251 -9.44 32.58 29.45
CA LEU A 251 -10.82 32.14 29.60
C LEU A 251 -11.17 31.02 28.60
N ALA A 252 -10.17 30.46 27.92
CA ALA A 252 -10.39 29.38 26.97
C ALA A 252 -10.96 28.14 27.68
N PRO A 253 -12.03 27.52 27.14
CA PRO A 253 -12.54 26.28 27.69
C PRO A 253 -11.60 25.10 27.36
N TYR A 254 -10.92 25.11 26.19
CA TYR A 254 -9.96 24.08 25.80
C TYR A 254 -8.74 24.62 25.06
N ILE A 255 -7.62 23.95 25.29
CA ILE A 255 -6.39 24.08 24.52
C ILE A 255 -5.91 22.64 24.23
N LEU A 256 -6.07 22.20 22.97
CA LEU A 256 -5.88 20.80 22.56
C LEU A 256 -4.60 20.61 21.75
N SER A 257 -3.66 19.83 22.28
CA SER A 257 -2.43 19.39 21.59
C SER A 257 -1.81 18.19 22.32
N ASN A 258 -1.17 17.29 21.57
CA ASN A 258 -0.50 16.13 22.16
C ASN A 258 0.78 16.51 22.95
N HIS A 259 1.35 17.69 22.72
CA HIS A 259 2.55 18.18 23.41
C HIS A 259 2.51 19.71 23.58
N GLY A 260 3.27 20.24 24.56
CA GLY A 260 3.55 21.69 24.70
C GLY A 260 2.35 22.60 24.92
N LYS A 261 1.37 22.17 25.73
CA LYS A 261 0.10 22.88 26.02
C LYS A 261 0.17 23.65 27.34
N HIS A 262 -0.14 24.94 27.32
CA HIS A 262 -0.11 25.82 28.50
C HIS A 262 -1.28 26.80 28.55
N ARG A 263 -1.60 27.36 29.72
CA ARG A 263 -2.74 28.31 29.86
C ARG A 263 -2.36 29.74 29.46
N ILE A 264 -1.16 30.20 29.80
CA ILE A 264 -0.71 31.58 29.51
C ILE A 264 0.32 31.60 28.40
N SER A 265 1.46 30.95 28.59
CA SER A 265 2.55 30.98 27.61
C SER A 265 3.51 29.80 27.73
N SER A 266 4.10 29.38 26.61
CA SER A 266 5.22 28.44 26.61
C SER A 266 6.60 29.14 26.52
N THR A 267 7.65 28.42 26.93
CA THR A 267 9.06 28.72 26.64
C THR A 267 9.77 27.43 26.25
N ARG A 268 10.76 27.49 25.35
CA ARG A 268 11.47 26.28 24.88
C ARG A 268 12.44 25.79 25.96
N SER A 269 12.17 24.64 26.59
CA SER A 269 13.21 23.83 27.22
C SER A 269 13.92 23.06 26.11
N ASN A 270 15.25 23.14 26.04
CA ASN A 270 15.97 22.27 25.11
C ASN A 270 15.79 20.80 25.54
N GLU A 271 15.43 19.95 24.59
CA GLU A 271 15.65 18.50 24.53
C GLU A 271 16.11 17.85 25.85
N GLY A 272 15.17 17.25 26.58
CA GLY A 272 15.47 16.28 27.65
C GLY A 272 16.19 16.81 28.91
N GLY A 273 16.33 18.12 29.08
CA GLY A 273 16.96 18.72 30.26
C GLY A 273 16.10 19.80 30.88
N ASN A 274 15.70 19.60 32.14
CA ASN A 274 15.12 20.61 33.03
C ASN A 274 16.06 21.83 33.16
N VAL A 275 16.04 22.73 32.19
CA VAL A 275 16.54 24.10 32.38
C VAL A 275 15.29 24.96 32.46
N GLY A 276 14.74 25.03 33.68
CA GLY A 276 13.61 25.90 34.00
C GLY A 276 13.99 27.35 33.72
N VAL A 277 13.67 27.83 32.53
CA VAL A 277 13.68 29.26 32.25
C VAL A 277 12.44 29.82 32.92
N ASN A 278 12.55 30.10 34.22
CA ASN A 278 11.55 30.85 34.97
C ASN A 278 11.17 32.07 34.14
N LEU A 279 9.91 32.17 33.70
CA LEU A 279 9.39 33.45 33.23
C LEU A 279 9.40 34.38 34.46
N PRO A 280 10.25 35.42 34.53
CA PRO A 280 10.03 36.46 35.50
C PRO A 280 8.91 37.33 34.91
N SER A 281 7.66 36.90 35.10
CA SER A 281 6.51 37.75 34.75
C SER A 281 6.39 38.85 35.81
N PRO A 282 6.51 40.15 35.47
CA PRO A 282 6.44 41.22 36.47
C PRO A 282 5.02 41.52 37.00
N GLY A 283 4.00 40.74 36.63
CA GLY A 283 2.61 40.96 37.05
C GLY A 283 1.71 39.72 36.97
N PRO A 284 0.49 39.77 37.57
CA PRO A 284 -0.37 38.62 37.75
C PRO A 284 -1.11 38.26 36.45
N ASN A 285 -1.06 37.01 36.03
CA ASN A 285 -1.87 36.48 34.92
C ASN A 285 -2.70 35.31 35.44
N TYR A 286 -3.94 35.21 35.00
CA TYR A 286 -4.91 34.27 35.54
C TYR A 286 -5.49 33.34 34.48
N SER A 287 -5.97 32.18 34.88
CA SER A 287 -6.71 31.27 34.02
C SER A 287 -7.90 30.66 34.77
N LEU A 288 -8.93 30.28 34.02
CA LEU A 288 -9.95 29.36 34.53
C LEU A 288 -9.26 28.08 35.03
N ALA A 289 -9.66 27.61 36.20
CA ALA A 289 -9.28 26.31 36.72
C ALA A 289 -9.90 25.17 35.88
N THR A 290 -11.02 25.44 35.21
CA THR A 290 -11.70 24.49 34.33
C THR A 290 -11.18 24.47 32.89
N THR A 291 -10.19 25.29 32.52
CA THR A 291 -9.56 25.19 31.19
C THR A 291 -8.99 23.79 31.00
N VAL A 292 -9.50 23.05 30.04
CA VAL A 292 -9.08 21.69 29.76
C VAL A 292 -7.86 21.69 28.83
N LEU A 293 -6.80 21.04 29.29
CA LEU A 293 -5.59 20.78 28.53
C LEU A 293 -5.56 19.28 28.21
N ALA A 294 -5.86 18.92 26.97
CA ALA A 294 -6.00 17.53 26.55
C ALA A 294 -5.27 17.24 25.23
N ASN A 295 -4.99 15.96 25.03
CA ASN A 295 -4.51 15.46 23.75
C ASN A 295 -5.65 15.50 22.72
N TYR A 296 -5.30 15.61 21.44
CA TYR A 296 -6.28 15.68 20.35
C TYR A 296 -7.06 14.37 20.18
N ASP A 297 -6.44 13.22 20.51
CA ASP A 297 -6.95 11.88 20.17
C ASP A 297 -7.92 11.28 21.21
N GLY A 298 -8.19 11.99 22.31
CA GLY A 298 -9.09 11.50 23.35
C GLY A 298 -9.23 12.46 24.52
N TRP A 299 -10.48 12.80 24.83
CA TRP A 299 -10.87 13.53 26.05
C TRP A 299 -10.50 12.79 27.34
N GLU A 300 -10.15 11.51 27.23
CA GLU A 300 -9.84 10.60 28.33
C GLU A 300 -8.45 10.82 28.95
N ASN A 301 -7.55 11.56 28.27
CA ASN A 301 -6.24 11.98 28.80
C ASN A 301 -6.21 13.51 29.00
N SER A 302 -7.16 14.04 29.77
CA SER A 302 -7.13 15.44 30.21
C SER A 302 -6.17 15.59 31.39
N ASP A 303 -5.09 16.34 31.21
CA ASP A 303 -4.26 16.78 32.34
C ASP A 303 -5.01 17.91 33.04
N ILE A 304 -5.52 17.66 34.25
CA ILE A 304 -5.99 18.75 35.12
C ILE A 304 -4.74 19.40 35.71
N ILE A 305 -4.23 20.44 35.05
CA ILE A 305 -3.10 21.21 35.58
C ILE A 305 -3.55 21.90 36.87
N THR A 306 -2.91 21.53 37.98
CA THR A 306 -3.07 22.20 39.27
C THR A 306 -2.29 23.52 39.29
N ASP A 307 -2.72 24.44 40.16
CA ASP A 307 -2.24 25.83 40.23
C ASP A 307 -0.70 25.93 40.27
N GLY A 308 -0.10 26.67 39.34
CA GLY A 308 1.32 27.02 39.37
C GLY A 308 2.34 25.88 39.20
N THR A 309 1.97 24.70 38.68
CA THR A 309 2.87 23.53 38.64
C THR A 309 4.06 23.65 37.70
N GLU A 310 4.02 24.49 36.65
CA GLU A 310 5.15 24.72 35.73
C GLU A 310 5.58 26.20 35.65
N THR A 311 6.33 26.69 36.64
CA THR A 311 7.23 27.86 36.49
C THR A 311 6.62 29.11 35.80
N ASN A 312 5.41 29.54 36.19
CA ASN A 312 4.67 30.71 35.66
C ASN A 312 4.14 30.61 34.20
N LYS A 313 4.21 29.44 33.54
CA LYS A 313 3.68 29.23 32.18
C LYS A 313 2.15 29.15 32.11
N ASP A 314 1.53 28.73 33.21
CA ASP A 314 0.09 28.47 33.29
C ASP A 314 -0.68 29.55 34.06
N GLY A 315 -0.01 30.57 34.58
CA GLY A 315 -0.65 31.59 35.43
C GLY A 315 -1.26 31.03 36.70
N ALA A 316 -1.85 31.91 37.50
CA ALA A 316 -2.59 31.55 38.70
C ALA A 316 -4.04 31.19 38.34
N ASN A 317 -4.68 30.33 39.14
CA ASN A 317 -6.13 30.19 39.06
C ASN A 317 -6.82 31.50 39.44
N ILE A 318 -7.95 31.80 38.79
CA ILE A 318 -8.79 32.94 39.17
C ILE A 318 -9.18 32.82 40.66
N PRO A 319 -8.94 33.85 41.49
CA PRO A 319 -9.24 33.82 42.91
C PRO A 319 -10.73 33.58 43.17
N ASP A 320 -11.06 32.84 44.22
CA ASP A 320 -12.45 32.50 44.60
C ASP A 320 -13.22 31.66 43.55
N GLY A 321 -12.50 31.11 42.55
CA GLY A 321 -13.03 30.18 41.55
C GLY A 321 -13.50 30.87 40.26
N ASP A 322 -13.80 30.04 39.25
CA ASP A 322 -14.06 30.47 37.87
C ASP A 322 -15.26 31.41 37.71
N ALA A 323 -16.23 31.38 38.64
CA ALA A 323 -17.34 32.33 38.64
C ALA A 323 -16.88 33.78 38.81
N ASN A 324 -15.74 34.00 39.50
CA ASN A 324 -15.17 35.33 39.70
C ASN A 324 -14.63 35.94 38.39
N ALA A 325 -14.41 35.12 37.35
CA ALA A 325 -14.08 35.58 36.00
C ALA A 325 -15.19 36.43 35.35
N LYS A 326 -16.38 36.48 35.95
CA LYS A 326 -17.54 37.24 35.49
C LYS A 326 -17.83 38.46 36.36
N THR A 327 -16.93 38.85 37.25
CA THR A 327 -17.16 39.99 38.16
C THR A 327 -16.32 41.20 37.80
N GLN A 328 -16.89 42.39 37.91
CA GLN A 328 -16.16 43.65 37.71
C GLN A 328 -15.03 43.79 38.74
N ALA A 329 -15.28 43.35 39.98
CA ALA A 329 -14.32 43.48 41.08
C ALA A 329 -12.99 42.79 40.78
N PHE A 330 -13.03 41.60 40.15
CA PHE A 330 -11.84 40.86 39.76
C PHE A 330 -10.97 41.67 38.78
N TYR A 331 -11.52 42.09 37.65
CA TYR A 331 -10.76 42.81 36.62
C TYR A 331 -10.35 44.22 37.06
N ALA A 332 -11.20 44.93 37.81
CA ALA A 332 -10.83 46.22 38.40
C ALA A 332 -9.63 46.07 39.36
N GLY A 333 -9.53 44.95 40.09
CA GLY A 333 -8.36 44.60 40.90
C GLY A 333 -7.08 44.35 40.10
N LEU A 334 -7.21 43.96 38.83
CA LEU A 334 -6.09 43.87 37.87
C LEU A 334 -5.72 45.23 37.24
N GLY A 335 -6.49 46.29 37.53
CA GLY A 335 -6.27 47.62 36.96
C GLY A 335 -6.99 47.88 35.63
N TRP A 336 -8.02 47.10 35.29
CA TRP A 336 -8.85 47.36 34.11
C TRP A 336 -9.81 48.54 34.39
N ASP A 337 -10.02 49.39 33.39
CA ASP A 337 -10.79 50.63 33.53
C ASP A 337 -12.29 50.44 33.32
N PHE A 338 -13.03 50.32 34.43
CA PHE A 338 -14.50 50.31 34.51
C PHE A 338 -15.08 51.61 35.11
N GLY A 339 -14.33 52.71 35.09
CA GLY A 339 -14.81 53.99 35.61
C GLY A 339 -16.02 54.54 34.83
N VAL A 340 -16.58 55.67 35.26
CA VAL A 340 -17.69 56.35 34.55
C VAL A 340 -17.30 56.74 33.10
N SER A 341 -16.01 56.94 32.84
CA SER A 341 -15.45 57.13 31.49
C SER A 341 -14.64 55.93 31.00
N GLY A 342 -14.82 54.76 31.62
CA GLY A 342 -14.05 53.56 31.36
C GLY A 342 -14.39 52.90 30.03
N ILE A 343 -13.41 52.19 29.47
CA ILE A 343 -13.57 51.50 28.18
C ILE A 343 -14.25 50.14 28.32
N TRP A 344 -14.22 49.53 29.52
CA TRP A 344 -14.79 48.22 29.79
C TRP A 344 -16.17 48.33 30.44
N THR A 345 -17.04 47.38 30.10
CA THR A 345 -18.30 47.10 30.78
C THR A 345 -18.45 45.60 30.99
N ILE A 346 -19.23 45.20 31.99
CA ILE A 346 -19.49 43.81 32.32
C ILE A 346 -20.90 43.70 32.91
N ASP A 347 -21.66 42.70 32.47
CA ASP A 347 -22.88 42.29 33.18
C ASP A 347 -22.46 41.38 34.34
N ASP A 348 -22.37 41.98 35.53
CA ASP A 348 -21.74 41.42 36.72
C ASP A 348 -22.38 40.08 37.13
N GLY A 349 -21.57 39.03 37.17
CA GLY A 349 -21.98 37.65 37.44
C GLY A 349 -22.45 36.86 36.21
N ASN A 350 -22.74 37.52 35.09
CA ASN A 350 -23.36 36.91 33.92
C ASN A 350 -22.43 36.77 32.71
N SER A 351 -21.49 37.70 32.52
CA SER A 351 -20.64 37.78 31.32
C SER A 351 -19.17 38.09 31.63
N TYR A 352 -18.29 37.90 30.65
CA TYR A 352 -16.93 38.42 30.63
C TYR A 352 -16.93 39.90 30.20
N PRO A 353 -15.89 40.69 30.54
CA PRO A 353 -15.82 42.09 30.16
C PRO A 353 -15.83 42.28 28.65
N VAL A 354 -16.61 43.25 28.18
CA VAL A 354 -16.61 43.70 26.78
C VAL A 354 -16.40 45.22 26.75
N PHE A 355 -16.14 45.81 25.58
CA PHE A 355 -16.05 47.26 25.52
C PHE A 355 -17.43 47.91 25.64
N SER A 356 -17.49 49.08 26.27
CA SER A 356 -18.71 49.86 26.41
C SER A 356 -19.31 50.31 25.07
N TRP A 357 -18.50 50.35 24.02
CA TRP A 357 -18.91 50.64 22.63
C TRP A 357 -19.15 49.38 21.79
N ALA A 358 -18.76 48.19 22.27
CA ALA A 358 -18.98 46.95 21.53
C ALA A 358 -20.48 46.64 21.44
N LYS A 359 -20.90 46.10 20.29
CA LYS A 359 -22.30 45.73 20.08
C LYS A 359 -22.69 44.53 20.94
N ASP A 360 -23.95 44.51 21.34
CA ASP A 360 -24.51 43.37 22.07
C ASP A 360 -25.01 42.27 21.13
N THR A 361 -24.07 41.62 20.44
CA THR A 361 -24.30 40.53 19.49
C THR A 361 -23.81 39.20 20.04
N THR A 362 -24.29 38.09 19.50
CA THR A 362 -23.86 36.77 19.95
C THR A 362 -22.40 36.47 19.63
N SER A 363 -21.73 35.71 20.50
CA SER A 363 -20.34 35.28 20.34
C SER A 363 -20.23 33.77 20.61
N PHE A 364 -20.41 32.94 19.59
CA PHE A 364 -20.33 31.48 19.75
C PHE A 364 -18.94 30.95 19.42
N VAL A 365 -18.43 30.05 20.26
CA VAL A 365 -17.15 29.35 20.06
C VAL A 365 -17.45 27.87 19.94
N VAL A 366 -17.03 27.25 18.82
CA VAL A 366 -17.37 25.87 18.48
C VAL A 366 -16.10 25.02 18.32
N THR A 367 -16.13 23.76 18.75
CA THR A 367 -15.00 22.81 18.70
C THR A 367 -15.44 21.39 18.27
N PRO A 368 -14.63 20.62 17.50
CA PRO A 368 -13.95 20.93 16.23
C PRO A 368 -14.95 21.51 15.19
N PRO A 369 -14.74 21.58 13.85
CA PRO A 369 -15.83 22.08 13.01
C PRO A 369 -17.04 21.16 13.25
N ALA A 370 -18.10 21.71 13.84
CA ALA A 370 -19.33 20.99 14.15
C ALA A 370 -20.11 20.61 12.87
N SER A 371 -19.42 20.43 11.75
CA SER A 371 -19.99 20.02 10.48
C SER A 371 -20.55 18.60 10.49
N SER A 372 -20.33 17.81 11.57
CA SER A 372 -21.06 16.54 11.77
C SER A 372 -20.93 15.99 13.20
N LEU A 373 -21.51 16.68 14.19
CA LEU A 373 -21.82 15.97 15.45
C LEU A 373 -22.73 14.80 15.10
N SER A 374 -22.32 13.59 15.44
CA SER A 374 -23.04 12.37 15.08
C SER A 374 -23.52 11.66 16.33
N LEU A 375 -24.85 11.59 16.51
CA LEU A 375 -25.48 10.87 17.59
C LEU A 375 -25.62 9.41 17.19
N THR A 376 -24.98 8.52 17.95
CA THR A 376 -25.12 7.06 17.83
C THR A 376 -25.95 6.52 18.99
N SER A 377 -26.49 5.31 18.85
CA SER A 377 -27.34 4.69 19.87
C SER A 377 -26.61 4.42 21.19
N GLU A 378 -25.28 4.45 21.20
CA GLU A 378 -24.45 4.03 22.34
C GLU A 378 -24.11 5.16 23.32
N ALA A 379 -24.17 6.43 22.90
CA ALA A 379 -23.77 7.55 23.76
C ALA A 379 -24.54 8.85 23.46
N PRO A 380 -25.16 9.48 24.48
CA PRO A 380 -25.72 10.82 24.33
C PRO A 380 -24.61 11.87 24.14
N ILE A 381 -24.93 12.97 23.45
CA ILE A 381 -24.01 14.08 23.20
C ILE A 381 -24.28 15.19 24.19
N ASP A 382 -23.30 15.54 25.01
CA ASP A 382 -23.32 16.76 25.82
C ASP A 382 -22.84 17.96 24.99
N LEU A 383 -23.78 18.79 24.54
CA LEU A 383 -23.48 19.95 23.69
C LEU A 383 -22.60 20.99 24.39
N LYS A 384 -22.62 21.04 25.73
CA LYS A 384 -21.79 21.96 26.53
C LYS A 384 -20.31 21.62 26.46
N LYS A 385 -19.92 20.51 25.82
CA LYS A 385 -18.52 20.18 25.50
C LYS A 385 -18.06 20.72 24.15
N TYR A 386 -18.98 21.13 23.28
CA TYR A 386 -18.68 21.45 21.88
C TYR A 386 -19.00 22.90 21.49
N ILE A 387 -19.90 23.56 22.23
CA ILE A 387 -20.25 24.95 21.98
C ILE A 387 -20.22 25.78 23.27
N PHE A 388 -19.60 26.95 23.18
CA PHE A 388 -19.34 27.87 24.29
C PHE A 388 -19.73 29.29 23.91
N SER A 389 -20.01 30.09 24.94
CA SER A 389 -20.13 31.54 24.80
C SER A 389 -18.74 32.17 24.90
N GLY A 390 -18.33 32.90 23.87
CA GLY A 390 -17.14 33.75 23.90
C GLY A 390 -17.27 34.94 24.86
N LYS A 391 -18.50 35.26 25.27
CA LYS A 391 -18.83 36.27 26.30
C LYS A 391 -19.02 35.66 27.68
N GLY A 392 -18.88 34.34 27.87
CA GLY A 392 -19.15 33.66 29.13
C GLY A 392 -20.62 33.66 29.57
N ILE A 393 -21.54 34.03 28.69
CA ILE A 393 -22.99 34.02 28.92
C ILE A 393 -23.52 32.58 28.89
N THR A 394 -24.50 32.28 29.73
CA THR A 394 -25.12 30.94 29.76
C THR A 394 -25.82 30.63 28.43
N LEU A 395 -25.53 29.45 27.88
CA LEU A 395 -26.20 28.94 26.68
C LEU A 395 -27.47 28.17 27.04
N SER A 396 -28.51 28.36 26.23
CA SER A 396 -29.72 27.53 26.24
C SER A 396 -29.89 26.84 24.89
N PHE A 397 -30.49 25.66 24.92
CA PHE A 397 -30.61 24.77 23.77
C PHE A 397 -32.08 24.42 23.56
N SER A 398 -32.54 24.45 22.32
CA SER A 398 -33.90 24.04 21.95
C SER A 398 -33.90 23.29 20.63
N THR A 399 -34.90 22.43 20.43
CA THR A 399 -35.11 21.72 19.15
C THR A 399 -36.60 21.57 18.89
N THR A 400 -36.96 21.53 17.61
CA THR A 400 -38.31 21.19 17.14
C THR A 400 -38.42 19.75 16.67
N SER A 401 -37.30 19.00 16.65
CA SER A 401 -37.27 17.60 16.23
C SER A 401 -37.88 16.70 17.29
N ASN A 402 -38.75 15.78 16.86
CA ASN A 402 -39.29 14.71 17.70
C ASN A 402 -38.42 13.45 17.70
N LYS A 403 -37.28 13.45 16.99
CA LYS A 403 -36.36 12.30 16.87
C LYS A 403 -35.26 12.28 17.93
N ILE A 404 -35.10 13.37 18.66
CA ILE A 404 -34.15 13.50 19.77
C ILE A 404 -34.87 13.99 21.02
N THR A 405 -34.30 13.67 22.17
CA THR A 405 -34.59 14.36 23.43
C THR A 405 -33.43 15.28 23.77
N LEU A 406 -33.75 16.44 24.37
CA LEU A 406 -32.78 17.45 24.75
C LEU A 406 -33.06 17.86 26.19
N VAL A 407 -32.18 17.47 27.11
CA VAL A 407 -32.30 17.75 28.55
C VAL A 407 -30.99 18.35 29.03
N ASP A 408 -31.05 19.60 29.50
CA ASP A 408 -29.88 20.34 30.02
C ASP A 408 -28.66 20.35 29.06
N GLY A 409 -28.91 20.49 27.76
CA GLY A 409 -27.86 20.48 26.73
C GLY A 409 -27.37 19.09 26.31
N VAL A 410 -27.91 18.02 26.91
CA VAL A 410 -27.62 16.63 26.52
C VAL A 410 -28.63 16.16 25.49
N VAL A 411 -28.14 15.76 24.31
CA VAL A 411 -28.93 15.22 23.20
C VAL A 411 -28.87 13.70 23.23
N SER A 412 -30.02 13.05 23.15
CA SER A 412 -30.12 11.58 23.01
C SER A 412 -31.24 11.19 22.05
N PHE A 413 -31.25 9.94 21.60
CA PHE A 413 -32.32 9.45 20.72
C PHE A 413 -33.67 9.49 21.44
N ALA A 414 -34.72 9.88 20.72
CA ALA A 414 -36.09 9.62 21.15
C ALA A 414 -36.50 8.19 20.73
N ASP A 415 -37.60 7.67 21.28
CA ASP A 415 -38.19 6.37 20.90
C ASP A 415 -38.86 6.44 19.51
N GLN A 416 -38.10 6.81 18.48
CA GLN A 416 -38.52 6.86 17.08
C GLN A 416 -37.45 6.13 16.24
N PRO A 417 -37.81 5.11 15.47
CA PRO A 417 -36.85 4.36 14.66
C PRO A 417 -36.30 5.22 13.52
N ILE A 418 -35.01 5.07 13.23
CA ILE A 418 -34.35 5.59 12.03
C ILE A 418 -33.62 4.44 11.31
N SER A 419 -33.65 4.43 9.98
CA SER A 419 -33.05 3.38 9.14
C SER A 419 -31.94 3.90 8.21
N ALA A 420 -31.70 5.21 8.21
CA ALA A 420 -30.65 5.88 7.46
C ALA A 420 -30.16 7.09 8.27
N VAL A 421 -29.03 7.67 7.86
CA VAL A 421 -28.56 8.90 8.49
C VAL A 421 -29.53 10.04 8.20
N GLU A 422 -29.92 10.75 9.25
CA GLU A 422 -30.78 11.93 9.16
C GLU A 422 -30.16 13.12 9.87
N LYS A 423 -30.53 14.34 9.49
CA LYS A 423 -30.00 15.57 10.10
C LYS A 423 -31.09 16.29 10.89
N VAL A 424 -30.78 16.69 12.11
CA VAL A 424 -31.65 17.51 12.97
C VAL A 424 -30.94 18.78 13.39
N THR A 425 -31.70 19.84 13.61
CA THR A 425 -31.15 21.12 14.08
C THR A 425 -31.47 21.32 15.56
N VAL A 426 -30.45 21.68 16.33
CA VAL A 426 -30.56 22.24 17.68
C VAL A 426 -30.26 23.73 17.58
N THR A 427 -31.20 24.56 18.01
CA THR A 427 -31.01 26.01 18.12
C THR A 427 -30.29 26.31 19.43
N VAL A 428 -29.14 26.97 19.34
CA VAL A 428 -28.35 27.44 20.48
C VAL A 428 -28.56 28.93 20.65
N GLN A 429 -28.86 29.34 21.87
CA GLN A 429 -29.25 30.68 22.26
C GLN A 429 -28.33 31.16 23.40
N GLU A 430 -27.66 32.30 23.21
CA GLU A 430 -26.75 32.89 24.19
C GLU A 430 -27.48 33.98 24.98
N GLY A 431 -27.94 33.67 26.20
CA GLY A 431 -28.83 34.55 26.95
C GLY A 431 -30.05 34.99 26.12
N GLU A 432 -30.33 36.29 26.09
CA GLU A 432 -31.41 36.89 25.27
C GLU A 432 -30.87 37.54 23.96
N LEU A 433 -29.61 37.27 23.59
CA LEU A 433 -28.95 37.90 22.44
C LEU A 433 -29.37 37.29 21.10
N THR A 434 -29.22 38.05 20.01
CA THR A 434 -29.52 37.58 18.65
C THR A 434 -28.34 37.85 17.70
N PRO A 435 -28.17 37.04 16.62
CA PRO A 435 -28.99 35.89 16.18
C PRO A 435 -28.70 34.58 16.95
N THR A 436 -29.56 33.57 16.80
CA THR A 436 -29.30 32.23 17.34
C THR A 436 -28.30 31.46 16.46
N TYR A 437 -27.69 30.40 17.01
CA TYR A 437 -26.80 29.52 16.26
C TYR A 437 -27.47 28.18 15.95
N PRO A 438 -27.69 27.82 14.67
CA PRO A 438 -28.20 26.51 14.30
C PRO A 438 -27.07 25.47 14.32
N LEU A 439 -27.16 24.50 15.22
CA LEU A 439 -26.25 23.37 15.31
C LEU A 439 -26.87 22.14 14.64
N GLU A 440 -26.23 21.61 13.59
CA GLU A 440 -26.68 20.39 12.92
C GLU A 440 -26.12 19.14 13.62
N ILE A 441 -26.97 18.16 13.86
CA ILE A 441 -26.62 16.85 14.45
C ILE A 441 -27.08 15.78 13.47
N SER A 442 -26.14 14.91 13.06
CA SER A 442 -26.42 13.72 12.28
C SER A 442 -26.86 12.58 13.20
N LEU A 443 -28.03 12.02 12.97
CA LEU A 443 -28.54 10.86 13.68
C LEU A 443 -28.11 9.61 12.91
N VAL A 444 -27.24 8.82 13.50
CA VAL A 444 -26.72 7.59 12.89
C VAL A 444 -27.45 6.40 13.51
N PRO A 445 -28.15 5.56 12.73
CA PRO A 445 -28.82 4.37 13.25
C PRO A 445 -27.81 3.38 13.83
N GLU A 446 -28.28 2.40 14.59
CA GLU A 446 -27.40 1.39 15.18
C GLU A 446 -26.57 0.67 14.13
N TYR A 447 -27.17 0.30 12.99
CA TYR A 447 -26.50 -0.24 11.81
C TYR A 447 -26.91 0.52 10.56
N LEU A 448 -25.92 0.88 9.74
CA LEU A 448 -26.11 1.40 8.40
C LEU A 448 -26.11 0.25 7.38
N PRO A 449 -27.19 0.07 6.59
CA PRO A 449 -27.23 -0.97 5.58
C PRO A 449 -26.33 -0.63 4.39
N ILE A 450 -25.61 -1.64 3.90
CA ILE A 450 -24.79 -1.59 2.69
C ILE A 450 -25.36 -2.62 1.71
N ALA A 451 -26.05 -2.15 0.67
CA ALA A 451 -26.69 -3.00 -0.33
C ALA A 451 -25.96 -2.93 -1.68
N THR A 452 -25.25 -1.84 -1.95
CA THR A 452 -24.58 -1.57 -3.22
C THR A 452 -23.17 -1.05 -3.02
N PRO A 453 -22.27 -1.16 -4.02
CA PRO A 453 -20.94 -0.58 -3.94
C PRO A 453 -20.91 0.94 -3.68
N ALA A 454 -21.96 1.67 -4.07
CA ALA A 454 -22.08 3.10 -3.81
C ALA A 454 -22.25 3.40 -2.31
N ASP A 455 -22.89 2.51 -1.56
CA ASP A 455 -23.14 2.67 -0.13
C ASP A 455 -21.84 2.64 0.69
N LEU A 456 -20.74 2.10 0.14
CA LEU A 456 -19.41 2.17 0.74
C LEU A 456 -18.91 3.61 0.94
N ALA A 457 -19.53 4.62 0.30
CA ALA A 457 -19.30 6.02 0.62
C ALA A 457 -19.62 6.35 2.09
N GLN A 458 -20.66 5.72 2.66
CA GLN A 458 -21.07 5.91 4.05
C GLN A 458 -19.97 5.49 5.04
N MET A 459 -19.20 4.44 4.73
CA MET A 459 -18.06 4.02 5.55
C MET A 459 -16.93 5.05 5.58
N ARG A 460 -16.79 5.88 4.53
CA ARG A 460 -15.78 6.95 4.49
C ARG A 460 -16.26 8.19 5.25
N GLU A 461 -17.57 8.45 5.23
CA GLU A 461 -18.18 9.57 5.92
C GLU A 461 -18.35 9.32 7.43
N TYR A 462 -18.68 8.09 7.82
CA TYR A 462 -18.94 7.67 9.20
C TYR A 462 -18.05 6.49 9.64
N PRO A 463 -16.72 6.65 9.69
CA PRO A 463 -15.77 5.55 9.89
C PRO A 463 -15.87 4.84 11.26
N ASN A 464 -16.61 5.41 12.21
CA ASN A 464 -16.85 4.87 13.55
C ASN A 464 -18.22 4.19 13.69
N ALA A 465 -19.08 4.26 12.66
CA ALA A 465 -20.43 3.68 12.71
C ALA A 465 -20.39 2.15 12.54
N LYS A 466 -21.52 1.49 12.81
CA LYS A 466 -21.69 0.08 12.49
C LYS A 466 -22.39 -0.05 11.14
N PHE A 467 -21.92 -0.98 10.34
CA PHE A 467 -22.39 -1.27 9.00
C PHE A 467 -22.79 -2.73 8.92
N ILE A 468 -23.86 -3.02 8.20
CA ILE A 468 -24.30 -4.37 7.91
C ILE A 468 -24.53 -4.53 6.41
N LEU A 469 -23.94 -5.56 5.80
CA LEU A 469 -24.28 -5.89 4.42
C LEU A 469 -25.68 -6.50 4.38
N THR A 470 -26.48 -6.08 3.41
CA THR A 470 -27.80 -6.67 3.14
C THR A 470 -27.81 -7.49 1.86
N ASP A 471 -26.76 -7.35 1.05
CA ASP A 471 -26.60 -7.98 -0.25
C ASP A 471 -25.10 -8.22 -0.52
N ASP A 472 -24.81 -9.15 -1.43
CA ASP A 472 -23.47 -9.35 -1.95
C ASP A 472 -23.04 -8.17 -2.80
N LEU A 473 -21.77 -7.75 -2.69
CA LEU A 473 -21.21 -6.63 -3.42
C LEU A 473 -20.28 -7.11 -4.53
N ASP A 474 -20.56 -6.72 -5.77
CA ASP A 474 -19.65 -6.89 -6.91
C ASP A 474 -18.93 -5.57 -7.23
N LEU A 475 -17.61 -5.55 -7.04
CA LEU A 475 -16.74 -4.41 -7.29
C LEU A 475 -15.99 -4.52 -8.63
N SER A 476 -16.24 -5.55 -9.45
CA SER A 476 -15.50 -5.81 -10.71
C SER A 476 -15.62 -4.67 -11.73
N ALA A 477 -16.73 -3.94 -11.71
CA ALA A 477 -16.95 -2.76 -12.57
C ALA A 477 -16.27 -1.47 -12.05
N ILE A 478 -15.72 -1.48 -10.83
CA ILE A 478 -15.06 -0.32 -10.23
C ILE A 478 -13.57 -0.42 -10.49
N GLU A 479 -13.14 0.15 -11.62
CA GLU A 479 -11.73 0.35 -11.88
C GLU A 479 -11.11 1.28 -10.82
N ASN A 480 -10.05 0.82 -10.17
CA ASN A 480 -9.35 1.59 -9.13
C ASN A 480 -10.25 1.92 -7.93
N PHE A 481 -10.73 0.90 -7.22
CA PHE A 481 -11.47 1.07 -5.98
C PHE A 481 -10.70 1.92 -4.97
N THR A 482 -11.26 3.05 -4.53
CA THR A 482 -10.62 3.88 -3.49
C THR A 482 -10.77 3.20 -2.13
N PRO A 483 -9.69 2.77 -1.45
CA PRO A 483 -9.79 2.13 -0.13
C PRO A 483 -10.53 2.98 0.91
N ILE A 484 -11.11 2.32 1.92
CA ILE A 484 -11.57 3.00 3.12
C ILE A 484 -10.34 3.41 3.94
N ALA A 485 -10.05 4.71 3.98
CA ALA A 485 -8.74 5.21 4.45
C ALA A 485 -8.47 4.93 5.93
N ASN A 486 -9.45 5.15 6.80
CA ASN A 486 -9.39 4.86 8.24
C ASN A 486 -10.75 4.30 8.68
N PHE A 487 -10.76 3.22 9.44
CA PHE A 487 -11.98 2.58 9.95
C PHE A 487 -11.83 2.21 11.42
N ALA A 488 -12.80 2.58 12.26
CA ALA A 488 -12.83 2.25 13.68
C ALA A 488 -14.17 1.67 14.16
N GLY A 489 -15.13 1.51 13.25
CA GLY A 489 -16.45 0.99 13.52
C GLY A 489 -16.55 -0.53 13.37
N THR A 490 -17.78 -1.00 13.13
CA THR A 490 -18.09 -2.42 12.91
C THR A 490 -18.57 -2.63 11.49
N LEU A 491 -18.02 -3.62 10.77
CA LEU A 491 -18.53 -4.11 9.51
C LEU A 491 -18.98 -5.56 9.70
N ASP A 492 -20.29 -5.77 9.76
CA ASP A 492 -20.89 -7.09 9.77
C ASP A 492 -21.29 -7.47 8.33
N GLY A 493 -20.64 -8.48 7.78
CA GLY A 493 -21.01 -9.01 6.47
C GLY A 493 -22.35 -9.72 6.48
N ALA A 494 -22.89 -10.11 7.65
CA ALA A 494 -24.13 -10.87 7.77
C ALA A 494 -24.20 -12.13 6.88
N GLY A 495 -23.04 -12.69 6.52
CA GLY A 495 -22.92 -13.85 5.62
C GLY A 495 -22.86 -13.51 4.13
N HIS A 496 -22.72 -12.24 3.77
CA HIS A 496 -22.54 -11.77 2.40
C HIS A 496 -21.07 -11.73 1.96
N ILE A 497 -20.88 -11.55 0.65
CA ILE A 497 -19.55 -11.49 0.02
C ILE A 497 -19.26 -10.15 -0.64
N ILE A 498 -17.99 -9.77 -0.67
CA ILE A 498 -17.46 -8.68 -1.50
C ILE A 498 -16.56 -9.31 -2.57
N SER A 499 -16.88 -9.10 -3.84
CA SER A 499 -16.19 -9.71 -4.97
C SER A 499 -15.55 -8.69 -5.92
N GLY A 500 -14.54 -9.10 -6.68
CA GLY A 500 -13.95 -8.28 -7.76
C GLY A 500 -13.18 -7.04 -7.28
N LEU A 501 -12.76 -7.01 -6.00
CA LEU A 501 -12.04 -5.88 -5.42
C LEU A 501 -10.70 -5.64 -6.15
N THR A 502 -10.50 -4.41 -6.64
CA THR A 502 -9.25 -3.99 -7.29
C THR A 502 -8.83 -2.60 -6.78
N PRO A 503 -8.09 -2.51 -5.65
CA PRO A 503 -7.77 -1.24 -5.01
C PRO A 503 -6.92 -0.29 -5.87
N LYS A 504 -7.21 1.01 -5.76
CA LYS A 504 -6.49 2.09 -6.43
C LYS A 504 -5.09 2.22 -5.83
N THR A 505 -4.11 1.92 -6.67
CA THR A 505 -2.68 2.29 -6.60
C THR A 505 -1.73 1.36 -5.85
N GLN A 506 -0.51 1.28 -6.41
CA GLN A 506 0.68 0.65 -5.85
C GLN A 506 1.24 1.49 -4.67
N THR A 507 0.42 1.91 -3.72
CA THR A 507 0.88 2.61 -2.50
C THR A 507 1.06 1.62 -1.34
N ASP A 508 1.47 2.15 -0.19
CA ASP A 508 1.43 1.43 1.07
C ASP A 508 -0.03 1.33 1.58
N GLY A 509 -0.44 0.20 2.16
CA GLY A 509 -1.82 0.00 2.63
C GLY A 509 -2.84 -0.48 1.58
N SER A 510 -2.42 -1.06 0.45
CA SER A 510 -3.38 -1.50 -0.60
C SER A 510 -4.28 -2.63 -0.08
N ALA A 511 -5.58 -2.35 0.09
CA ALA A 511 -6.60 -3.24 0.65
C ALA A 511 -8.03 -2.67 0.48
N PHE A 512 -9.06 -3.41 0.92
CA PHE A 512 -10.42 -2.88 1.06
C PHE A 512 -10.47 -1.75 2.10
N ILE A 513 -9.93 -2.00 3.29
CA ILE A 513 -9.69 -1.00 4.34
C ILE A 513 -8.18 -0.75 4.40
N GLN A 514 -7.76 0.49 4.16
CA GLN A 514 -6.34 0.85 4.19
C GLN A 514 -5.79 0.75 5.61
N ASN A 515 -6.45 1.42 6.56
CA ASN A 515 -6.04 1.45 7.96
C ASN A 515 -7.23 1.23 8.90
N THR A 516 -7.00 0.51 10.00
CA THR A 516 -7.91 0.49 11.15
C THR A 516 -7.34 1.27 12.33
N SER A 517 -8.24 1.92 13.08
CA SER A 517 -7.94 2.67 14.31
C SER A 517 -8.98 2.35 15.40
N GLY A 518 -8.75 2.77 16.64
CA GLY A 518 -9.73 2.56 17.72
C GLY A 518 -9.99 1.07 17.98
N ASN A 519 -11.27 0.66 17.97
CA ASN A 519 -11.72 -0.72 18.19
C ASN A 519 -12.52 -1.22 16.96
N ALA A 520 -11.84 -1.43 15.84
CA ALA A 520 -12.48 -1.87 14.60
C ALA A 520 -12.90 -3.35 14.66
N VAL A 521 -14.07 -3.67 14.10
CA VAL A 521 -14.57 -5.05 14.00
C VAL A 521 -14.98 -5.34 12.55
N ILE A 522 -14.47 -6.44 11.97
CA ILE A 522 -14.90 -6.97 10.68
C ILE A 522 -15.30 -8.43 10.90
N ARG A 523 -16.54 -8.80 10.57
CA ARG A 523 -17.01 -10.16 10.82
C ARG A 523 -18.00 -10.70 9.79
N ASN A 524 -18.13 -12.03 9.73
CA ASN A 524 -19.14 -12.73 8.94
C ASN A 524 -19.14 -12.32 7.45
N LEU A 525 -17.94 -12.15 6.88
CA LEU A 525 -17.74 -11.53 5.57
C LEU A 525 -16.79 -12.36 4.70
N GLY A 526 -17.19 -12.60 3.45
CA GLY A 526 -16.35 -13.25 2.45
C GLY A 526 -15.74 -12.25 1.47
N PHE A 527 -14.51 -12.49 1.04
CA PHE A 527 -13.90 -11.79 -0.10
C PHE A 527 -13.57 -12.78 -1.21
N GLU A 528 -14.00 -12.49 -2.43
CA GLU A 528 -13.81 -13.37 -3.58
C GLU A 528 -13.24 -12.62 -4.79
N ASN A 529 -12.38 -13.27 -5.58
CA ASN A 529 -11.87 -12.71 -6.84
C ASN A 529 -11.20 -11.33 -6.68
N ALA A 530 -10.60 -11.05 -5.51
CA ALA A 530 -9.90 -9.79 -5.28
C ALA A 530 -8.51 -9.83 -5.92
N THR A 531 -8.09 -8.71 -6.53
CA THR A 531 -6.72 -8.53 -7.03
C THR A 531 -6.12 -7.28 -6.40
N VAL A 532 -5.23 -7.49 -5.44
CA VAL A 532 -4.56 -6.42 -4.69
C VAL A 532 -3.14 -6.29 -5.17
N VAL A 533 -2.74 -5.08 -5.59
CA VAL A 533 -1.35 -4.77 -5.94
C VAL A 533 -0.88 -3.61 -5.07
N GLY A 534 0.19 -3.81 -4.30
CA GLY A 534 0.68 -2.81 -3.35
C GLY A 534 2.21 -2.78 -3.21
N ARG A 535 2.75 -1.65 -2.73
CA ARG A 535 4.20 -1.50 -2.47
C ARG A 535 4.59 -1.84 -1.03
N GLY A 536 3.66 -1.70 -0.09
CA GLY A 536 3.91 -1.88 1.34
C GLY A 536 2.95 -2.89 1.95
N ARG A 537 2.36 -2.54 3.08
CA ARG A 537 1.41 -3.28 3.92
C ARG A 537 0.13 -3.59 3.17
N SER A 538 0.10 -4.70 2.43
CA SER A 538 -0.99 -5.00 1.50
C SER A 538 -1.75 -6.26 1.89
N ALA A 539 -3.06 -6.23 1.75
CA ALA A 539 -3.92 -7.39 1.98
C ALA A 539 -5.27 -7.23 1.28
N VAL A 540 -6.11 -8.26 1.29
CA VAL A 540 -7.47 -8.12 0.76
C VAL A 540 -8.34 -7.30 1.72
N VAL A 541 -8.30 -7.63 3.01
CA VAL A 541 -9.22 -7.04 4.00
C VAL A 541 -8.67 -5.74 4.59
N VAL A 542 -7.55 -5.79 5.31
CA VAL A 542 -6.95 -4.62 5.99
C VAL A 542 -5.46 -4.48 5.66
N GLY A 543 -5.06 -3.34 5.13
CA GLY A 543 -3.64 -3.07 4.85
C GLY A 543 -2.82 -2.99 6.14
N TYR A 544 -3.22 -2.10 7.05
CA TYR A 544 -2.51 -1.79 8.29
C TYR A 544 -3.45 -1.67 9.50
N THR A 545 -3.12 -2.30 10.62
CA THR A 545 -3.87 -2.12 11.87
C THR A 545 -3.08 -1.27 12.88
N ALA A 546 -3.53 -0.05 13.12
CA ALA A 546 -2.94 0.86 14.11
C ALA A 546 -3.61 0.73 15.49
N GLY A 547 -4.93 0.52 15.50
CA GLY A 547 -5.73 0.31 16.71
C GLY A 547 -6.08 -1.17 16.95
N ASN A 548 -6.88 -1.42 17.99
CA ASN A 548 -7.41 -2.74 18.25
C ASN A 548 -8.34 -3.15 17.09
N THR A 549 -8.12 -4.34 16.55
CA THR A 549 -8.87 -4.81 15.38
C THR A 549 -9.27 -6.26 15.56
N LEU A 550 -10.56 -6.56 15.45
CA LEU A 550 -11.08 -7.92 15.42
C LEU A 550 -11.53 -8.27 14.01
N ILE A 551 -10.97 -9.34 13.45
CA ILE A 551 -11.41 -9.98 12.21
C ILE A 551 -11.85 -11.40 12.55
N GLU A 552 -13.15 -11.70 12.39
CA GLU A 552 -13.69 -13.01 12.78
C GLU A 552 -14.71 -13.60 11.81
N ASN A 553 -14.72 -14.92 11.67
CA ASN A 553 -15.68 -15.63 10.82
C ASN A 553 -15.68 -15.10 9.37
N CYS A 554 -14.49 -14.81 8.84
CA CYS A 554 -14.29 -14.24 7.50
C CYS A 554 -13.46 -15.18 6.61
N TYR A 555 -13.62 -15.04 5.30
CA TYR A 555 -12.79 -15.81 4.36
C TYR A 555 -12.30 -14.99 3.18
N VAL A 556 -11.19 -15.44 2.57
CA VAL A 556 -10.67 -14.91 1.31
C VAL A 556 -10.48 -16.06 0.32
N SER A 557 -11.20 -16.06 -0.80
CA SER A 557 -11.12 -17.12 -1.82
C SER A 557 -10.80 -16.57 -3.21
N ASN A 558 -10.14 -17.40 -4.03
CA ASN A 558 -9.73 -17.12 -5.41
C ASN A 558 -9.18 -15.69 -5.63
N SER A 559 -8.40 -15.21 -4.67
CA SER A 559 -7.89 -13.84 -4.65
C SER A 559 -6.37 -13.82 -4.79
N THR A 560 -5.82 -12.71 -5.27
CA THR A 560 -4.39 -12.52 -5.48
C THR A 560 -3.93 -11.26 -4.76
N VAL A 561 -2.87 -11.38 -3.94
CA VAL A 561 -2.19 -10.25 -3.29
C VAL A 561 -0.77 -10.18 -3.81
N LEU A 562 -0.46 -9.13 -4.57
CA LEU A 562 0.86 -8.83 -5.11
C LEU A 562 1.46 -7.66 -4.33
N ALA A 563 2.37 -7.94 -3.40
CA ALA A 563 3.00 -6.90 -2.59
C ALA A 563 4.53 -6.96 -2.60
N ARG A 564 5.18 -5.80 -2.59
CA ARG A 564 6.65 -5.72 -2.57
C ARG A 564 7.25 -6.02 -1.19
N TRP A 565 6.67 -5.46 -0.12
CA TRP A 565 7.27 -5.52 1.22
C TRP A 565 6.57 -6.48 2.18
N CYS A 566 5.32 -6.22 2.58
CA CYS A 566 4.60 -7.15 3.46
C CYS A 566 3.18 -7.44 2.95
N ALA A 567 2.82 -8.73 2.96
CA ALA A 567 1.55 -9.18 2.40
C ALA A 567 0.89 -10.24 3.28
N GLY A 568 -0.42 -10.10 3.46
CA GLY A 568 -1.29 -11.13 4.02
C GLY A 568 -2.60 -11.18 3.26
N SER A 569 -3.40 -12.23 3.45
CA SER A 569 -4.77 -12.23 2.91
C SER A 569 -5.69 -11.31 3.70
N PHE A 570 -5.58 -11.33 5.03
CA PHE A 570 -6.42 -10.53 5.93
C PHE A 570 -5.74 -9.24 6.36
N VAL A 571 -4.48 -9.33 6.80
CA VAL A 571 -3.75 -8.17 7.34
C VAL A 571 -2.37 -8.08 6.71
N GLY A 572 -2.02 -6.90 6.17
CA GLY A 572 -0.67 -6.64 5.66
C GLY A 572 0.34 -6.50 6.79
N ARG A 573 0.10 -5.56 7.71
CA ARG A 573 0.84 -5.42 8.98
C ARG A 573 -0.10 -5.08 10.15
N ALA A 574 0.17 -5.69 11.30
CA ALA A 574 -0.46 -5.35 12.56
C ALA A 574 0.50 -4.72 13.57
N GLU A 575 0.21 -3.49 14.00
CA GLU A 575 0.88 -2.81 15.13
C GLU A 575 -0.05 -2.69 16.36
N GLY A 576 -1.35 -2.49 16.14
CA GLY A 576 -2.36 -2.52 17.20
C GLY A 576 -2.76 -3.95 17.63
N ALA A 577 -3.47 -4.08 18.75
CA ALA A 577 -3.92 -5.37 19.29
C ALA A 577 -4.92 -6.04 18.32
N THR A 578 -4.41 -6.88 17.43
CA THR A 578 -5.16 -7.44 16.31
C THR A 578 -5.49 -8.89 16.56
N VAL A 579 -6.78 -9.24 16.47
CA VAL A 579 -7.26 -10.62 16.61
C VAL A 579 -7.83 -11.07 15.26
N ILE A 580 -7.24 -12.11 14.67
CA ILE A 580 -7.75 -12.81 13.50
C ILE A 580 -8.18 -14.20 13.98
N ARG A 581 -9.47 -14.51 13.94
CA ARG A 581 -9.97 -15.81 14.42
C ARG A 581 -11.04 -16.40 13.53
N ASN A 582 -11.13 -17.73 13.51
CA ASN A 582 -12.14 -18.43 12.73
C ASN A 582 -12.13 -17.98 11.25
N CYS A 583 -10.94 -17.84 10.66
CA CYS A 583 -10.78 -17.31 9.31
C CYS A 583 -10.08 -18.31 8.41
N TYR A 584 -10.33 -18.25 7.10
CA TYR A 584 -9.52 -19.00 6.15
C TYR A 584 -9.20 -18.23 4.89
N SER A 585 -8.11 -18.61 4.24
CA SER A 585 -7.74 -18.05 2.94
C SER A 585 -7.16 -19.08 1.98
N GLY A 586 -7.69 -19.07 0.76
CA GLY A 586 -7.16 -19.79 -0.41
C GLY A 586 -6.41 -18.86 -1.39
N ALA A 587 -6.00 -17.67 -0.96
CA ALA A 587 -5.42 -16.65 -1.83
C ALA A 587 -3.99 -16.98 -2.30
N THR A 588 -3.59 -16.44 -3.45
CA THR A 588 -2.19 -16.38 -3.87
C THR A 588 -1.55 -15.11 -3.32
N VAL A 589 -0.58 -15.24 -2.43
CA VAL A 589 0.18 -14.13 -1.84
C VAL A 589 1.59 -14.13 -2.44
N SER A 590 1.94 -13.07 -3.17
CA SER A 590 3.19 -13.04 -3.92
C SER A 590 3.90 -11.69 -3.91
N SER A 591 5.23 -11.71 -4.04
CA SER A 591 6.04 -10.54 -4.36
C SER A 591 6.66 -10.65 -5.77
N PRO A 592 6.17 -9.90 -6.77
CA PRO A 592 6.62 -10.02 -8.15
C PRO A 592 7.93 -9.26 -8.44
N GLN A 593 8.69 -9.71 -9.46
CA GLN A 593 10.00 -9.17 -9.85
C GLN A 593 9.97 -7.68 -10.24
N TYR A 594 8.94 -7.24 -10.98
CA TYR A 594 8.85 -5.90 -11.57
C TYR A 594 8.55 -4.76 -10.58
N LEU A 595 8.16 -5.07 -9.33
CA LEU A 595 7.95 -4.04 -8.29
C LEU A 595 9.26 -3.66 -7.57
N ASN A 596 10.38 -4.35 -7.85
CA ASN A 596 11.66 -4.17 -7.17
C ASN A 596 12.53 -3.11 -7.86
N ASN A 597 12.36 -1.83 -7.51
CA ASN A 597 13.30 -0.78 -7.91
C ASN A 597 14.56 -0.81 -7.00
N VAL A 598 15.72 -0.55 -7.60
CA VAL A 598 17.09 -0.99 -7.23
C VAL A 598 17.73 -0.46 -5.92
N ASN A 599 17.08 0.38 -5.12
CA ASN A 599 17.78 1.16 -4.08
C ASN A 599 17.32 0.98 -2.63
N GLU A 600 16.44 0.02 -2.33
CA GLU A 600 15.95 -0.20 -0.96
C GLU A 600 16.21 -1.66 -0.56
N GLU A 601 17.23 -1.87 0.27
CA GLU A 601 17.46 -3.12 1.00
C GLU A 601 16.26 -3.39 1.90
N ASN A 602 15.38 -4.35 1.61
CA ASN A 602 14.33 -4.72 2.57
C ASN A 602 13.88 -6.19 2.46
N SER A 603 14.03 -6.89 3.57
CA SER A 603 13.44 -8.19 3.91
C SER A 603 11.91 -8.08 3.88
N GLY A 604 11.30 -8.54 2.80
CA GLY A 604 9.83 -8.59 2.70
C GLY A 604 9.24 -9.83 3.40
N HIS A 605 8.12 -9.68 4.09
CA HIS A 605 7.44 -10.70 4.90
C HIS A 605 6.09 -11.07 4.28
N LEU A 606 5.96 -12.29 3.78
CA LEU A 606 4.71 -12.77 3.18
C LEU A 606 4.11 -13.87 4.05
N GLY A 607 2.89 -13.67 4.53
CA GLY A 607 2.13 -14.69 5.24
C GLY A 607 0.84 -15.01 4.51
N GLY A 608 0.36 -16.24 4.61
CA GLY A 608 -0.93 -16.60 4.03
C GLY A 608 -2.10 -15.87 4.70
N ILE A 609 -2.11 -15.72 6.02
CA ILE A 609 -3.15 -14.99 6.76
C ILE A 609 -2.74 -13.54 7.02
N ALA A 610 -1.57 -13.34 7.65
CA ALA A 610 -1.05 -12.03 8.02
C ALA A 610 0.41 -11.86 7.59
N GLY A 611 0.75 -10.70 7.04
CA GLY A 611 2.13 -10.43 6.61
C GLY A 611 3.09 -10.24 7.77
N ASP A 612 2.80 -9.27 8.65
CA ASP A 612 3.71 -8.85 9.73
C ASP A 612 2.93 -8.57 11.01
N LEU A 613 3.30 -9.19 12.13
CA LEU A 613 2.77 -8.95 13.46
C LEU A 613 3.83 -8.28 14.33
N ARG A 614 3.69 -6.97 14.52
CA ARG A 614 4.58 -6.11 15.30
C ARG A 614 4.03 -5.72 16.66
N SER A 615 2.72 -5.89 16.85
CA SER A 615 2.08 -5.74 18.15
C SER A 615 2.70 -6.70 19.18
N SER A 616 2.51 -6.41 20.47
CA SER A 616 2.83 -7.33 21.56
C SER A 616 1.59 -8.07 22.09
N THR A 617 0.44 -7.95 21.42
CA THR A 617 -0.85 -8.53 21.86
C THR A 617 -1.70 -9.03 20.69
N ALA A 618 -1.10 -9.25 19.51
CA ALA A 618 -1.83 -9.81 18.38
C ALA A 618 -2.13 -11.30 18.58
N THR A 619 -3.29 -11.75 18.09
CA THR A 619 -3.73 -13.15 18.13
C THR A 619 -4.12 -13.60 16.72
N VAL A 620 -3.61 -14.75 16.28
CA VAL A 620 -4.10 -15.49 15.11
C VAL A 620 -4.48 -16.89 15.59
N GLU A 621 -5.77 -17.21 15.54
CA GLU A 621 -6.26 -18.49 16.05
C GLU A 621 -7.38 -19.13 15.23
N ASN A 622 -7.55 -20.44 15.38
CA ASN A 622 -8.61 -21.22 14.77
C ASN A 622 -8.78 -20.94 13.26
N SER A 623 -7.65 -20.78 12.56
CA SER A 623 -7.65 -20.30 11.17
C SER A 623 -6.77 -21.19 10.29
N TYR A 624 -7.03 -21.21 8.99
CA TYR A 624 -6.20 -21.97 8.06
C TYR A 624 -5.89 -21.22 6.76
N PHE A 625 -4.74 -21.55 6.17
CA PHE A 625 -4.37 -21.06 4.85
C PHE A 625 -4.14 -22.24 3.92
N SER A 626 -4.76 -22.22 2.75
CA SER A 626 -4.69 -23.28 1.73
C SER A 626 -4.27 -22.77 0.35
N GLY A 627 -3.83 -21.51 0.29
CA GLY A 627 -3.35 -20.85 -0.92
C GLY A 627 -1.87 -21.08 -1.21
N VAL A 628 -1.28 -20.21 -2.04
CA VAL A 628 0.16 -20.22 -2.35
C VAL A 628 0.81 -18.97 -1.78
N VAL A 629 1.96 -19.13 -1.11
CA VAL A 629 2.81 -17.98 -0.76
C VAL A 629 4.11 -18.09 -1.54
N GLN A 630 4.43 -17.11 -2.37
CA GLN A 630 5.62 -17.15 -3.20
C GLN A 630 6.34 -15.81 -3.33
N ARG A 631 7.64 -15.83 -3.08
CA ARG A 631 8.54 -14.71 -3.34
C ARG A 631 9.34 -14.98 -4.61
N LEU A 632 9.11 -14.21 -5.68
CA LEU A 632 9.85 -14.42 -6.92
C LEU A 632 11.31 -13.94 -6.79
N PRO A 633 12.28 -14.58 -7.47
CA PRO A 633 13.70 -14.22 -7.37
C PRO A 633 13.94 -12.80 -7.86
N SER A 634 14.65 -11.98 -7.08
CA SER A 634 15.13 -10.67 -7.54
C SER A 634 16.50 -10.85 -8.22
N VAL A 635 16.69 -10.27 -9.41
CA VAL A 635 17.98 -10.27 -10.12
C VAL A 635 19.05 -9.44 -9.38
N TYR A 636 18.65 -8.66 -8.37
CA TYR A 636 19.46 -7.58 -7.78
C TYR A 636 19.66 -7.66 -6.26
N SER A 637 19.05 -8.61 -5.55
CA SER A 637 19.11 -8.63 -4.08
C SER A 637 19.14 -10.05 -3.51
N VAL A 638 20.11 -10.30 -2.62
CA VAL A 638 20.24 -11.49 -1.76
C VAL A 638 19.49 -11.35 -0.43
N ALA A 639 18.72 -10.27 -0.23
CA ALA A 639 18.16 -9.92 1.08
C ALA A 639 17.10 -10.92 1.58
N GLU A 640 17.11 -11.12 2.90
CA GLU A 640 16.41 -12.11 3.75
C GLU A 640 14.88 -11.96 3.77
N GLY A 641 14.24 -12.08 2.61
CA GLY A 641 12.78 -12.22 2.54
C GLY A 641 12.28 -13.48 3.20
N GLN A 642 11.14 -13.41 3.88
CA GLN A 642 10.55 -14.57 4.56
C GLN A 642 9.14 -14.87 4.04
N VAL A 643 8.81 -16.16 3.96
CA VAL A 643 7.49 -16.67 3.58
C VAL A 643 6.98 -17.63 4.65
N ALA A 644 5.69 -17.53 4.97
CA ALA A 644 5.03 -18.44 5.88
C ALA A 644 3.58 -18.74 5.50
N GLY A 645 3.09 -19.93 5.87
CA GLY A 645 1.70 -20.32 5.63
C GLY A 645 0.68 -19.50 6.42
N ILE A 646 0.98 -19.13 7.67
CA ILE A 646 0.05 -18.34 8.51
C ILE A 646 0.56 -16.90 8.65
N VAL A 647 1.72 -16.69 9.28
CA VAL A 647 2.24 -15.36 9.65
C VAL A 647 3.64 -15.13 9.07
N GLY A 648 3.78 -14.16 8.17
CA GLY A 648 5.04 -13.92 7.45
C GLY A 648 6.19 -13.45 8.33
N TRP A 649 5.90 -12.67 9.38
CA TRP A 649 6.82 -12.22 10.41
C TRP A 649 6.14 -12.03 11.74
N ASN A 650 6.69 -12.63 12.79
CA ASN A 650 6.30 -12.36 14.18
C ASN A 650 7.45 -11.67 14.90
N GLU A 651 7.26 -10.40 15.28
CA GLU A 651 8.27 -9.60 15.97
C GLU A 651 8.30 -9.85 17.48
N ASN A 652 7.18 -10.29 18.08
CA ASN A 652 7.04 -10.32 19.54
C ASN A 652 6.55 -11.67 20.09
N VAL A 653 7.21 -12.15 21.14
CA VAL A 653 6.92 -13.41 21.86
C VAL A 653 5.52 -13.43 22.45
N ALA A 654 4.96 -12.25 22.74
CA ALA A 654 3.67 -12.11 23.40
C ALA A 654 2.49 -12.27 22.44
N ASN A 655 2.73 -12.30 21.13
CA ASN A 655 1.70 -12.61 20.15
C ASN A 655 1.27 -14.08 20.25
N ILE A 656 -0.03 -14.32 20.09
CA ILE A 656 -0.64 -15.62 20.24
C ILE A 656 -0.91 -16.22 18.85
N ILE A 657 -0.22 -17.31 18.51
CA ILE A 657 -0.43 -18.03 17.23
C ILE A 657 -0.71 -19.49 17.59
N ARG A 658 -1.99 -19.90 17.50
CA ARG A 658 -2.43 -21.23 17.98
C ARG A 658 -3.63 -21.78 17.22
N ASN A 659 -3.82 -23.08 17.27
CA ASN A 659 -4.95 -23.80 16.67
C ASN A 659 -5.09 -23.53 15.17
N ASN A 660 -4.00 -23.15 14.50
CA ASN A 660 -3.99 -22.86 13.07
C ASN A 660 -3.49 -24.06 12.27
N VAL A 661 -3.91 -24.11 11.01
CA VAL A 661 -3.54 -25.18 10.09
C VAL A 661 -3.01 -24.61 8.79
N ASN A 662 -1.76 -24.89 8.44
CA ASN A 662 -1.22 -24.61 7.11
C ASN A 662 -1.54 -25.76 6.16
N LEU A 663 -2.43 -25.51 5.21
CA LEU A 663 -2.85 -26.41 4.15
C LEU A 663 -2.30 -25.99 2.78
N ALA A 664 -1.37 -25.02 2.74
CA ALA A 664 -0.78 -24.55 1.48
C ALA A 664 -0.09 -25.70 0.73
N PRO A 665 -0.31 -25.86 -0.58
CA PRO A 665 0.51 -26.75 -1.39
C PRO A 665 1.95 -26.23 -1.55
N TYR A 666 2.12 -24.90 -1.65
CA TYR A 666 3.41 -24.29 -2.00
C TYR A 666 3.76 -23.07 -1.14
N LEU A 667 4.96 -23.10 -0.56
CA LEU A 667 5.61 -21.98 0.11
C LEU A 667 7.00 -21.78 -0.50
N LEU A 668 7.12 -20.79 -1.38
CA LEU A 668 8.27 -20.64 -2.28
C LEU A 668 9.09 -19.39 -1.95
N SER A 669 10.37 -19.55 -1.60
CA SER A 669 11.29 -18.43 -1.37
C SER A 669 12.76 -18.87 -1.41
N ASN A 670 13.65 -17.97 -1.86
CA ASN A 670 15.09 -18.21 -1.83
C ASN A 670 15.61 -18.38 -0.39
N ASN A 671 15.14 -17.55 0.54
CA ASN A 671 15.53 -17.55 1.95
C ASN A 671 14.29 -17.54 2.87
N GLY A 672 14.46 -17.90 4.15
CA GLY A 672 13.45 -17.73 5.20
C GLY A 672 12.09 -18.39 4.92
N LYS A 673 12.02 -19.71 4.94
CA LYS A 673 10.80 -20.48 4.63
C LYS A 673 10.23 -21.15 5.88
N TYR A 674 8.98 -20.86 6.24
CA TYR A 674 8.33 -21.36 7.45
C TYR A 674 6.94 -21.90 7.12
N ARG A 675 6.43 -22.90 7.84
CA ARG A 675 5.06 -23.41 7.57
C ARG A 675 3.99 -22.68 8.36
N ILE A 676 4.31 -22.24 9.58
CA ILE A 676 3.39 -21.52 10.46
C ILE A 676 3.77 -20.05 10.50
N SER A 677 4.88 -19.72 11.15
CA SER A 677 5.31 -18.35 11.36
C SER A 677 6.82 -18.25 11.35
N SER A 678 7.38 -17.19 10.79
CA SER A 678 8.75 -16.82 11.09
C SER A 678 8.85 -16.06 12.42
N VAL A 679 10.08 -15.86 12.90
CA VAL A 679 10.39 -15.19 14.18
C VAL A 679 11.64 -14.34 14.06
N GLN A 680 11.73 -13.26 14.84
CA GLN A 680 12.93 -12.42 14.92
C GLN A 680 14.15 -13.25 15.42
N SER A 681 15.28 -13.11 14.72
CA SER A 681 16.44 -14.02 14.75
C SER A 681 17.29 -14.03 16.03
N ASP A 682 17.00 -13.19 17.02
CA ASP A 682 17.81 -12.98 18.23
C ASP A 682 17.15 -13.43 19.55
N GLY A 683 15.95 -14.03 19.52
CA GLY A 683 15.25 -14.48 20.73
C GLY A 683 14.85 -15.96 20.72
N ALA A 684 15.54 -16.78 21.51
CA ALA A 684 14.97 -18.06 21.96
C ALA A 684 13.71 -17.77 22.78
N GLY A 685 12.52 -17.84 22.15
CA GLY A 685 11.25 -17.55 22.83
C GLY A 685 10.09 -17.06 21.94
N ASN A 686 10.33 -16.69 20.67
CA ASN A 686 9.30 -16.15 19.75
C ASN A 686 8.43 -17.24 19.07
N GLU A 687 8.50 -18.48 19.53
CA GLU A 687 7.78 -19.60 18.91
C GLU A 687 6.25 -19.46 19.07
N PRO A 688 5.45 -20.02 18.13
CA PRO A 688 3.99 -20.01 18.25
C PRO A 688 3.50 -20.52 19.61
N SER A 689 2.60 -19.75 20.24
CA SER A 689 2.20 -19.93 21.64
C SER A 689 1.22 -21.09 21.90
N GLY A 690 0.87 -21.90 20.91
CA GLY A 690 -0.10 -23.00 21.03
C GLY A 690 -0.03 -23.97 19.84
N PRO A 691 -0.91 -24.97 19.75
CA PRO A 691 -0.74 -26.07 18.81
C PRO A 691 -1.12 -25.68 17.39
N ASN A 692 -0.18 -25.75 16.45
CA ASN A 692 -0.34 -25.43 15.04
C ASN A 692 0.13 -26.63 14.19
N TYR A 693 -0.52 -26.81 13.05
CA TYR A 693 -0.32 -27.98 12.20
C TYR A 693 -0.05 -27.59 10.75
N SER A 694 0.63 -28.45 10.01
CA SER A 694 0.86 -28.26 8.58
C SER A 694 0.72 -29.58 7.83
N LEU A 695 0.18 -29.53 6.62
CA LEU A 695 0.20 -30.68 5.71
C LEU A 695 1.65 -31.16 5.52
N SER A 696 1.87 -32.46 5.70
CA SER A 696 3.16 -33.09 5.43
C SER A 696 3.57 -32.99 3.96
N SER A 697 2.60 -32.82 3.06
CA SER A 697 2.80 -32.62 1.62
C SER A 697 3.09 -31.18 1.21
N THR A 698 3.13 -30.22 2.13
CA THR A 698 3.46 -28.82 1.82
C THR A 698 4.86 -28.75 1.20
N VAL A 699 4.97 -28.27 -0.03
CA VAL A 699 6.26 -28.08 -0.69
C VAL A 699 6.87 -26.74 -0.25
N VAL A 700 8.06 -26.80 0.32
CA VAL A 700 8.79 -25.63 0.82
C VAL A 700 10.12 -25.52 0.08
N SER A 701 10.20 -24.66 -0.93
CA SER A 701 11.32 -24.68 -1.90
C SER A 701 11.72 -23.30 -2.40
N VAL A 702 12.79 -23.22 -3.21
CA VAL A 702 13.18 -22.01 -3.95
C VAL A 702 12.33 -21.85 -5.22
N PRO A 703 12.05 -20.63 -5.70
CA PRO A 703 11.38 -20.42 -6.97
C PRO A 703 12.34 -20.78 -8.14
N ASN A 704 11.88 -21.62 -9.08
CA ASN A 704 12.55 -22.01 -10.35
C ASN A 704 13.76 -22.97 -10.28
N GLY A 705 13.91 -23.80 -9.25
CA GLY A 705 14.91 -24.89 -9.21
C GLY A 705 14.33 -26.23 -9.70
N TRP A 706 14.53 -26.54 -10.98
CA TRP A 706 14.00 -27.72 -11.69
C TRP A 706 14.83 -29.02 -11.52
N GLU A 707 15.64 -29.15 -10.49
CA GLU A 707 16.39 -30.39 -10.26
C GLU A 707 16.22 -30.85 -8.82
N ASN A 708 15.45 -31.92 -8.65
CA ASN A 708 15.55 -32.91 -7.58
C ASN A 708 16.33 -32.48 -6.32
N THR A 709 15.69 -31.73 -5.44
CA THR A 709 15.69 -32.06 -4.01
C THR A 709 14.36 -31.64 -3.44
N SER A 710 13.55 -32.63 -3.07
CA SER A 710 12.58 -32.50 -2.01
C SER A 710 13.30 -31.97 -0.75
N ASP A 711 13.37 -30.66 -0.58
CA ASP A 711 13.38 -30.07 0.76
C ASP A 711 11.95 -30.22 1.33
N ILE A 712 11.49 -31.48 1.41
CA ILE A 712 10.59 -31.87 2.50
C ILE A 712 11.46 -31.60 3.72
N ILE A 713 11.33 -30.41 4.30
CA ILE A 713 12.23 -29.93 5.35
C ILE A 713 12.33 -31.07 6.37
N ALA A 714 13.54 -31.62 6.49
CA ALA A 714 13.80 -32.85 7.22
C ALA A 714 13.26 -32.75 8.66
N THR A 715 12.87 -33.90 9.21
CA THR A 715 12.35 -34.14 10.56
C THR A 715 13.36 -33.81 11.67
N ASP A 716 13.87 -32.59 11.72
CA ASP A 716 14.67 -32.11 12.83
C ASP A 716 13.74 -31.63 13.95
N ASN A 717 13.57 -32.46 14.98
CA ASN A 717 12.67 -32.22 16.13
C ASN A 717 12.93 -30.92 16.91
N VAL A 718 13.95 -30.12 16.59
CA VAL A 718 14.23 -28.83 17.24
C VAL A 718 13.32 -27.71 16.72
N GLN A 719 12.89 -27.76 15.45
CA GLN A 719 12.11 -26.70 14.78
C GLN A 719 10.66 -27.14 14.45
N TYR A 720 10.31 -28.36 14.84
CA TYR A 720 9.05 -29.05 14.58
C TYR A 720 8.33 -29.39 15.87
N GLY A 721 7.01 -29.29 15.86
CA GLY A 721 6.17 -29.43 17.03
C GLY A 721 5.00 -28.49 16.94
N ALA A 722 3.90 -28.82 17.62
CA ALA A 722 2.68 -28.03 17.55
C ALA A 722 2.93 -26.56 17.98
N ASP A 723 3.89 -26.33 18.88
CA ASP A 723 4.31 -25.03 19.39
C ASP A 723 5.52 -24.42 18.64
N LYS A 724 5.82 -24.86 17.40
CA LYS A 724 7.01 -24.44 16.66
C LYS A 724 6.70 -23.75 15.34
N LYS A 725 7.67 -23.01 14.81
CA LYS A 725 7.63 -22.27 13.54
C LYS A 725 7.20 -23.08 12.30
N HIS A 726 7.37 -24.41 12.32
CA HIS A 726 6.90 -25.31 11.26
C HIS A 726 5.64 -26.11 11.60
N GLY A 727 5.13 -26.04 12.83
CA GLY A 727 3.96 -26.82 13.26
C GLY A 727 4.19 -28.34 13.24
N GLU A 728 3.22 -29.08 13.75
CA GLU A 728 3.17 -30.54 13.70
C GLU A 728 2.59 -31.04 12.37
N ASN A 729 3.04 -32.21 11.90
CA ASN A 729 2.59 -32.76 10.62
C ASN A 729 1.18 -33.35 10.72
N ILE A 730 0.37 -33.13 9.69
CA ILE A 730 -0.88 -33.85 9.46
C ILE A 730 -0.93 -34.42 8.05
N THR A 731 -1.67 -35.53 7.88
CA THR A 731 -1.95 -36.11 6.57
C THR A 731 -3.10 -35.40 5.87
N ALA A 732 -3.26 -35.63 4.56
CA ALA A 732 -4.38 -35.10 3.79
C ALA A 732 -5.73 -35.63 4.32
N GLU A 733 -5.79 -36.87 4.80
CA GLU A 733 -6.98 -37.47 5.40
C GLU A 733 -7.34 -36.80 6.74
N GLN A 734 -6.34 -36.49 7.57
CA GLN A 734 -6.56 -35.74 8.82
C GLN A 734 -7.06 -34.32 8.55
N ALA A 735 -6.51 -33.65 7.53
CA ALA A 735 -6.96 -32.32 7.09
C ALA A 735 -8.40 -32.32 6.54
N LYS A 736 -8.98 -33.48 6.22
CA LYS A 736 -10.38 -33.63 5.77
C LYS A 736 -11.29 -34.19 6.87
N SER A 737 -10.81 -34.24 8.12
CA SER A 737 -11.55 -34.81 9.25
C SER A 737 -12.07 -33.73 10.18
N GLN A 738 -13.39 -33.66 10.37
CA GLN A 738 -14.00 -32.79 11.38
C GLN A 738 -13.44 -33.06 12.79
N ALA A 739 -13.21 -34.34 13.13
CA ALA A 739 -12.72 -34.73 14.44
C ALA A 739 -11.33 -34.14 14.75
N PHE A 740 -10.50 -33.93 13.72
CA PHE A 740 -9.20 -33.28 13.88
C PHE A 740 -9.37 -31.82 14.32
N TYR A 741 -10.13 -31.02 13.57
CA TYR A 741 -10.36 -29.60 13.89
C TYR A 741 -11.13 -29.40 15.20
N ALA A 742 -12.14 -30.24 15.48
CA ALA A 742 -12.84 -30.22 16.76
C ALA A 742 -11.89 -30.50 17.94
N GLY A 743 -10.90 -31.37 17.73
CA GLY A 743 -9.82 -31.63 18.70
C GLY A 743 -8.91 -30.43 18.95
N LEU A 744 -8.80 -29.49 18.01
CA LEU A 744 -8.11 -28.21 18.18
C LEU A 744 -8.96 -27.15 18.92
N GLY A 745 -10.23 -27.46 19.18
CA GLY A 745 -11.18 -26.53 19.78
C GLY A 745 -11.94 -25.67 18.75
N TRP A 746 -11.96 -26.06 17.47
CA TRP A 746 -12.82 -25.41 16.49
C TRP A 746 -14.28 -25.78 16.74
N ASP A 747 -15.15 -24.78 16.71
CA ASP A 747 -16.57 -24.92 16.95
C ASP A 747 -17.33 -25.28 15.66
N PHE A 748 -17.86 -26.50 15.58
CA PHE A 748 -18.70 -26.97 14.48
C PHE A 748 -20.21 -26.85 14.78
N ASP A 749 -20.56 -26.45 16.00
CA ASP A 749 -21.95 -26.23 16.40
C ASP A 749 -22.44 -24.89 15.85
N ASP A 750 -21.61 -23.83 15.85
CA ASP A 750 -22.03 -22.52 15.35
C ASP A 750 -21.13 -21.95 14.24
N THR A 751 -19.83 -22.25 14.24
CA THR A 751 -18.86 -21.53 13.38
C THR A 751 -18.52 -22.26 12.07
N TRP A 752 -18.14 -23.53 12.15
CA TRP A 752 -17.57 -24.29 11.04
C TRP A 752 -18.49 -25.43 10.57
N LYS A 753 -18.33 -25.83 9.31
CA LYS A 753 -18.83 -27.09 8.75
C LYS A 753 -17.77 -27.68 7.81
N MET A 754 -17.80 -29.00 7.59
CA MET A 754 -16.94 -29.60 6.57
C MET A 754 -17.54 -29.41 5.18
N LEU A 755 -16.72 -29.00 4.20
CA LEU A 755 -17.06 -29.16 2.79
C LEU A 755 -16.92 -30.65 2.42
N ASP A 756 -17.86 -31.18 1.64
CA ASP A 756 -17.80 -32.58 1.22
C ASP A 756 -16.51 -32.90 0.44
N GLY A 757 -15.76 -33.90 0.90
CA GLY A 757 -14.46 -34.28 0.35
C GLY A 757 -13.32 -33.25 0.50
N GLY A 758 -13.56 -32.11 1.18
CA GLY A 758 -12.66 -30.97 1.27
C GLY A 758 -12.35 -30.50 2.70
N TYR A 759 -11.86 -29.28 2.80
CA TYR A 759 -11.49 -28.62 4.07
C TYR A 759 -12.70 -27.93 4.75
N PRO A 760 -12.59 -27.52 6.03
CA PRO A 760 -13.65 -26.77 6.70
C PRO A 760 -13.97 -25.45 5.99
N ILE A 761 -15.25 -25.08 6.00
CA ILE A 761 -15.76 -23.79 5.56
C ILE A 761 -16.67 -23.20 6.65
N LEU A 762 -16.97 -21.92 6.55
CA LEU A 762 -17.80 -21.25 7.56
C LEU A 762 -19.26 -21.70 7.41
N LYS A 763 -19.94 -21.91 8.53
CA LYS A 763 -21.29 -22.48 8.57
C LYS A 763 -22.32 -21.60 7.86
N TRP A 764 -22.12 -20.28 7.90
CA TRP A 764 -22.97 -19.30 7.21
C TRP A 764 -22.84 -19.37 5.68
N GLN A 765 -21.78 -19.99 5.13
CA GLN A 765 -21.63 -20.16 3.68
C GLN A 765 -22.64 -21.19 3.16
N THR A 766 -23.73 -20.72 2.56
CA THR A 766 -24.82 -21.57 2.02
C THR A 766 -24.91 -21.57 0.49
N GLY A 767 -24.21 -20.64 -0.17
CA GLY A 767 -24.15 -20.52 -1.63
C GLY A 767 -23.04 -21.34 -2.29
N THR A 768 -22.75 -21.01 -3.55
CA THR A 768 -21.66 -21.59 -4.33
C THR A 768 -20.30 -21.28 -3.68
N ILE A 769 -19.50 -22.31 -3.44
CA ILE A 769 -18.15 -22.17 -2.89
C ILE A 769 -17.16 -21.94 -4.03
N GLN A 770 -16.50 -20.77 -4.05
CA GLN A 770 -15.41 -20.51 -4.98
C GLN A 770 -14.15 -21.23 -4.55
N THR A 771 -13.47 -21.90 -5.48
CA THR A 771 -12.19 -22.57 -5.21
C THR A 771 -11.10 -22.07 -6.15
N GLY A 772 -9.91 -21.83 -5.60
CA GLY A 772 -8.73 -21.52 -6.39
C GLY A 772 -8.11 -22.80 -6.96
N ILE A 773 -7.66 -22.74 -8.21
CA ILE A 773 -6.74 -23.73 -8.79
C ILE A 773 -5.33 -23.19 -8.61
N LEU A 774 -4.52 -23.94 -7.86
CA LEU A 774 -3.22 -23.53 -7.35
C LEU A 774 -2.14 -24.45 -7.93
N GLY A 775 -1.09 -23.87 -8.49
CA GLY A 775 0.05 -24.60 -9.02
C GLY A 775 1.35 -23.84 -8.73
N SER A 776 2.48 -24.52 -8.85
CA SER A 776 3.81 -23.91 -8.68
C SER A 776 4.24 -23.05 -9.86
N GLN A 777 3.59 -23.19 -11.02
CA GLN A 777 3.95 -22.58 -12.30
C GLN A 777 2.66 -22.08 -13.00
N SER A 778 2.69 -20.92 -13.64
CA SER A 778 1.63 -20.44 -14.54
C SER A 778 2.16 -19.22 -15.34
N PRO A 779 2.15 -19.25 -16.70
CA PRO A 779 1.69 -20.33 -17.58
C PRO A 779 2.59 -21.58 -17.52
N TYR A 780 2.06 -22.73 -17.94
CA TYR A 780 2.83 -23.97 -18.06
C TYR A 780 3.41 -24.08 -19.46
N GLU A 781 4.66 -24.49 -19.58
CA GLU A 781 5.33 -24.71 -20.87
C GLU A 781 5.92 -26.14 -20.90
N ILE A 782 5.73 -26.86 -22.00
CA ILE A 782 6.36 -28.16 -22.27
C ILE A 782 6.86 -28.22 -23.70
N THR A 783 7.92 -28.98 -23.96
CA THR A 783 8.27 -29.37 -25.33
C THR A 783 7.44 -30.58 -25.80
N SER A 784 7.40 -30.84 -27.10
CA SER A 784 6.61 -31.92 -27.71
C SER A 784 7.02 -33.36 -27.31
N ASP A 785 8.14 -33.51 -26.62
CA ASP A 785 8.69 -34.72 -26.02
C ASP A 785 8.58 -34.78 -24.48
N GLU A 786 8.14 -33.70 -23.84
CA GLU A 786 8.00 -33.64 -22.39
C GLU A 786 6.61 -34.06 -21.91
N THR A 787 6.58 -34.62 -20.70
CA THR A 787 5.35 -34.90 -19.95
C THR A 787 5.13 -33.81 -18.92
N LEU A 788 3.92 -33.25 -18.84
CA LEU A 788 3.55 -32.34 -17.77
C LEU A 788 2.86 -33.11 -16.64
N ASP A 789 3.42 -33.06 -15.44
CA ASP A 789 2.78 -33.58 -14.24
C ASP A 789 1.79 -32.54 -13.68
N LEU A 790 0.49 -32.79 -13.84
CA LEU A 790 -0.59 -31.96 -13.31
C LEU A 790 -0.98 -32.34 -11.88
N THR A 791 -0.37 -33.36 -11.28
CA THR A 791 -0.67 -33.77 -9.89
C THR A 791 -0.18 -32.74 -8.86
N GLY A 792 0.75 -31.85 -9.25
CA GLY A 792 1.12 -30.64 -8.50
C GLY A 792 0.09 -29.50 -8.58
N ILE A 793 -1.07 -29.73 -9.19
CA ILE A 793 -2.15 -28.74 -9.23
C ILE A 793 -3.18 -29.10 -8.17
N HIS A 794 -3.47 -28.14 -7.31
CA HIS A 794 -4.29 -28.34 -6.12
C HIS A 794 -5.49 -27.41 -6.10
N SER A 795 -6.60 -27.90 -5.55
CA SER A 795 -7.73 -27.07 -5.16
C SER A 795 -7.43 -26.37 -3.84
N SER A 796 -7.75 -25.08 -3.72
CA SER A 796 -7.63 -24.35 -2.45
C SER A 796 -8.55 -24.90 -1.34
N HIS A 797 -9.48 -25.81 -1.66
CA HIS A 797 -10.34 -26.48 -0.68
C HIS A 797 -10.00 -27.97 -0.50
N GLY A 798 -8.88 -28.44 -1.06
CA GLY A 798 -8.45 -29.84 -0.94
C GLY A 798 -9.32 -30.83 -1.72
N LEU A 799 -10.18 -30.33 -2.61
CA LEU A 799 -11.01 -31.15 -3.49
C LEU A 799 -10.13 -31.88 -4.53
N THR A 800 -10.54 -33.09 -4.89
CA THR A 800 -9.92 -33.85 -5.98
C THR A 800 -10.22 -33.16 -7.30
N LEU A 801 -9.18 -32.90 -8.09
CA LEU A 801 -9.32 -32.33 -9.43
C LEU A 801 -9.38 -33.45 -10.48
N THR A 802 -10.22 -33.25 -11.48
CA THR A 802 -10.24 -34.07 -12.70
C THR A 802 -9.80 -33.19 -13.86
N PHE A 803 -8.91 -33.71 -14.70
CA PHE A 803 -8.35 -32.98 -15.84
C PHE A 803 -8.85 -33.59 -17.13
N GLU A 804 -9.47 -32.77 -17.97
CA GLU A 804 -9.94 -33.15 -19.29
C GLU A 804 -9.28 -32.24 -20.34
N PRO A 805 -8.59 -32.80 -21.35
CA PRO A 805 -8.00 -31.99 -22.41
C PRO A 805 -9.11 -31.40 -23.28
N THR A 806 -9.01 -30.11 -23.57
CA THR A 806 -9.90 -29.44 -24.55
C THR A 806 -9.38 -29.59 -25.98
N ASP A 807 -8.11 -29.95 -26.14
CA ASP A 807 -7.42 -30.09 -27.41
C ASP A 807 -7.13 -31.56 -27.76
N ASP A 808 -7.45 -31.96 -28.99
CA ASP A 808 -7.28 -33.33 -29.51
C ASP A 808 -5.83 -33.80 -29.66
N TYR A 809 -4.84 -32.94 -29.35
CA TYR A 809 -3.41 -33.25 -29.38
C TYR A 809 -2.82 -33.54 -27.99
N LEU A 810 -3.55 -33.28 -26.91
CA LEU A 810 -3.17 -33.65 -25.54
C LEU A 810 -3.91 -34.91 -25.09
N VAL A 811 -3.18 -35.85 -24.50
CA VAL A 811 -3.75 -37.00 -23.79
C VAL A 811 -3.44 -36.82 -22.31
N VAL A 812 -4.48 -36.81 -21.48
CA VAL A 812 -4.35 -36.75 -20.02
C VAL A 812 -4.75 -38.09 -19.42
N SER A 813 -3.83 -38.71 -18.69
CA SER A 813 -4.07 -39.97 -17.97
C SER A 813 -3.45 -39.86 -16.58
N GLU A 814 -4.24 -40.15 -15.54
CA GLU A 814 -3.80 -40.11 -14.14
C GLU A 814 -3.12 -38.78 -13.73
N GLY A 815 -3.53 -37.66 -14.35
CA GLY A 815 -2.95 -36.34 -14.08
C GLY A 815 -1.65 -36.06 -14.84
N ILE A 816 -1.21 -36.94 -15.74
CA ILE A 816 -0.06 -36.70 -16.62
C ILE A 816 -0.59 -36.27 -18.00
N ALA A 817 -0.18 -35.09 -18.47
CA ALA A 817 -0.48 -34.61 -19.81
C ALA A 817 0.70 -34.90 -20.76
N THR A 818 0.37 -35.43 -21.94
CA THR A 818 1.33 -35.79 -23.00
C THR A 818 0.87 -35.27 -24.34
N VAL A 819 1.81 -34.83 -25.18
CA VAL A 819 1.54 -34.49 -26.59
C VAL A 819 1.49 -35.80 -27.39
N ASP A 820 0.48 -36.03 -28.23
CA ASP A 820 0.35 -37.26 -29.04
C ASP A 820 0.44 -37.02 -30.56
N LYS A 821 0.47 -35.77 -31.01
CA LYS A 821 0.54 -35.42 -32.45
C LYS A 821 1.51 -34.26 -32.69
N LYS A 822 2.10 -34.19 -33.89
CA LYS A 822 2.95 -33.07 -34.34
C LYS A 822 2.13 -31.76 -34.36
N VAL A 823 2.61 -30.71 -33.70
CA VAL A 823 1.86 -29.45 -33.50
C VAL A 823 2.48 -28.31 -34.31
N THR A 824 1.66 -27.51 -34.98
CA THR A 824 2.00 -26.18 -35.50
C THR A 824 1.03 -25.21 -34.86
N VAL A 825 1.50 -24.15 -34.18
CA VAL A 825 0.66 -23.32 -33.30
C VAL A 825 0.05 -22.12 -34.04
N PRO A 826 -1.25 -22.11 -34.39
CA PRO A 826 -1.99 -20.87 -34.56
C PRO A 826 -2.61 -20.43 -33.23
N SER A 827 -2.69 -19.12 -33.02
CA SER A 827 -3.19 -18.47 -31.79
C SER A 827 -4.71 -18.60 -31.61
N ALA A 828 -5.13 -19.18 -30.47
CA ALA A 828 -6.44 -19.14 -29.78
C ALA A 828 -7.69 -19.61 -30.58
N GLU A 829 -8.80 -20.13 -30.03
CA GLU A 829 -9.50 -19.96 -28.74
C GLU A 829 -10.25 -21.25 -28.30
N SER A 830 -10.84 -21.14 -27.10
CA SER A 830 -11.21 -22.13 -26.08
C SER A 830 -12.64 -22.69 -26.15
N GLY A 831 -12.84 -23.89 -25.58
CA GLY A 831 -14.09 -24.28 -24.88
C GLY A 831 -14.31 -25.80 -24.71
N LEU A 832 -14.62 -26.26 -23.48
CA LEU A 832 -15.59 -27.34 -23.19
C LEU A 832 -15.93 -27.48 -21.68
N LEU A 833 -17.10 -28.09 -21.39
CA LEU A 833 -17.84 -28.23 -20.11
C LEU A 833 -17.72 -29.65 -19.51
N VAL A 834 -18.09 -29.87 -18.22
CA VAL A 834 -19.12 -30.86 -17.72
C VAL A 834 -19.05 -31.13 -16.17
N GLY A 835 -20.21 -31.38 -15.52
CA GLY A 835 -20.41 -31.80 -14.09
C GLY A 835 -20.71 -33.32 -13.91
N PRO A 836 -21.46 -33.84 -12.88
CA PRO A 836 -22.24 -33.22 -11.78
C PRO A 836 -21.93 -33.77 -10.34
N ASN A 837 -22.36 -33.05 -9.28
CA ASN A 837 -23.11 -33.56 -8.08
C ASN A 837 -23.08 -32.60 -6.84
N ASN A 838 -24.16 -31.82 -6.67
CA ASN A 838 -24.89 -31.49 -5.42
C ASN A 838 -24.26 -30.92 -4.12
N GLU A 839 -23.18 -30.16 -4.20
CA GLU A 839 -23.16 -28.78 -3.69
C GLU A 839 -22.59 -27.95 -4.85
N ALA A 840 -23.18 -26.80 -5.19
CA ALA A 840 -22.80 -26.09 -6.42
C ALA A 840 -21.42 -25.42 -6.24
N VAL A 841 -20.33 -26.17 -6.25
CA VAL A 841 -18.96 -25.67 -6.40
C VAL A 841 -18.77 -25.34 -7.89
N ALA A 842 -18.67 -24.06 -8.23
CA ALA A 842 -18.39 -23.64 -9.60
C ALA A 842 -16.87 -23.82 -9.86
N VAL A 843 -16.48 -24.81 -10.65
CA VAL A 843 -15.07 -25.02 -11.04
C VAL A 843 -14.98 -25.11 -12.56
N ASN A 844 -14.92 -23.96 -13.23
CA ASN A 844 -14.48 -23.88 -14.63
C ASN A 844 -13.28 -22.95 -14.69
N LYS A 845 -12.06 -23.49 -14.71
CA LYS A 845 -10.84 -22.69 -14.91
C LYS A 845 -9.92 -23.39 -15.90
N THR A 846 -9.65 -22.72 -17.02
CA THR A 846 -8.74 -23.22 -18.05
C THR A 846 -7.30 -23.04 -17.60
N ILE A 847 -6.48 -24.08 -17.79
CA ILE A 847 -5.03 -24.01 -17.59
C ILE A 847 -4.40 -23.91 -18.97
N ALA A 848 -3.65 -22.84 -19.22
CA ALA A 848 -2.92 -22.68 -20.46
C ALA A 848 -1.62 -23.48 -20.41
N VAL A 849 -1.44 -24.38 -21.37
CA VAL A 849 -0.19 -25.12 -21.61
C VAL A 849 0.36 -24.68 -22.96
N THR A 850 1.52 -24.03 -22.97
CA THR A 850 2.23 -23.68 -24.19
C THR A 850 3.11 -24.85 -24.60
N ILE A 851 2.95 -25.32 -25.84
CA ILE A 851 3.80 -26.37 -26.41
C ILE A 851 4.89 -25.72 -27.24
N LEU A 852 6.15 -25.92 -26.85
CA LEU A 852 7.34 -25.47 -27.58
C LEU A 852 7.80 -26.56 -28.57
N PRO A 853 8.25 -26.19 -29.79
CA PRO A 853 8.80 -27.18 -30.72
C PRO A 853 10.13 -27.75 -30.19
N SER A 854 10.34 -29.06 -30.34
CA SER A 854 11.60 -29.72 -29.95
C SER A 854 12.75 -29.34 -30.88
N SER A 855 13.96 -29.24 -30.32
CA SER A 855 15.22 -29.00 -31.03
C SER A 855 16.03 -30.28 -31.31
N ASP A 856 15.50 -31.46 -30.95
CA ASP A 856 16.18 -32.73 -31.15
C ASP A 856 16.17 -33.16 -32.64
N ASN A 857 17.30 -32.92 -33.31
CA ASN A 857 17.56 -33.24 -34.71
C ASN A 857 18.50 -34.45 -34.87
N VAL A 858 18.56 -35.37 -33.90
CA VAL A 858 19.55 -36.46 -33.88
C VAL A 858 18.99 -37.76 -34.48
N LEU A 859 19.84 -38.60 -35.10
CA LEU A 859 19.49 -39.98 -35.44
C LEU A 859 19.77 -40.93 -34.26
N SER A 860 18.87 -41.87 -33.99
CA SER A 860 19.09 -42.98 -33.06
C SER A 860 19.65 -44.23 -33.76
N ALA A 861 19.52 -44.34 -35.08
CA ALA A 861 20.14 -45.39 -35.87
C ALA A 861 20.40 -44.94 -37.32
N LEU A 862 21.50 -45.43 -37.91
CA LEU A 862 21.84 -45.31 -39.33
C LEU A 862 22.49 -46.62 -39.81
N SER A 863 22.03 -47.15 -40.94
CA SER A 863 22.67 -48.27 -41.63
C SER A 863 22.45 -48.19 -43.15
N VAL A 864 23.31 -48.87 -43.90
CA VAL A 864 23.28 -48.97 -45.37
C VAL A 864 23.07 -50.45 -45.72
N GLU A 865 22.14 -50.78 -46.62
CA GLU A 865 21.87 -52.19 -46.96
C GLU A 865 23.01 -52.83 -47.78
N GLU A 866 23.68 -52.03 -48.62
CA GLU A 866 24.68 -52.52 -49.58
C GLU A 866 26.11 -52.60 -49.01
N GLY A 867 26.33 -52.24 -47.74
CA GLY A 867 27.65 -52.31 -47.11
C GLY A 867 27.65 -51.85 -45.64
N GLU A 868 28.74 -52.15 -44.94
CA GLU A 868 28.93 -51.70 -43.55
C GLU A 868 29.53 -50.29 -43.54
N ILE A 869 28.88 -49.38 -42.78
CA ILE A 869 29.41 -48.04 -42.56
C ILE A 869 30.58 -48.10 -41.57
N SER A 870 31.60 -47.26 -41.79
CA SER A 870 32.73 -47.11 -40.88
C SER A 870 32.98 -45.63 -40.54
N PRO A 871 33.08 -45.27 -39.25
CA PRO A 871 32.94 -46.13 -38.06
C PRO A 871 31.50 -46.66 -37.85
N ASP A 872 31.29 -47.56 -36.87
CA ASP A 872 29.94 -47.96 -36.44
C ASP A 872 29.11 -46.72 -36.07
N PHE A 873 27.78 -46.80 -36.23
CA PHE A 873 26.93 -45.65 -35.95
C PHE A 873 27.02 -45.18 -34.50
N ASP A 874 27.13 -43.85 -34.35
CA ASP A 874 27.16 -43.13 -33.09
C ASP A 874 26.52 -41.76 -33.37
N SER A 875 25.58 -41.33 -32.51
CA SER A 875 24.73 -40.16 -32.78
C SER A 875 25.48 -38.84 -32.92
N GLU A 876 26.69 -38.75 -32.35
CA GLU A 876 27.58 -37.58 -32.41
C GLU A 876 28.57 -37.64 -33.58
N THR A 877 28.70 -38.79 -34.24
CA THR A 877 29.57 -38.94 -35.41
C THR A 877 28.84 -38.49 -36.69
N LEU A 878 29.34 -37.43 -37.31
CA LEU A 878 28.68 -36.80 -38.47
C LEU A 878 29.17 -37.31 -39.83
N ALA A 879 30.25 -38.11 -39.88
CA ALA A 879 30.87 -38.55 -41.12
C ALA A 879 31.18 -40.05 -41.10
N TYR A 880 30.76 -40.74 -42.16
CA TYR A 880 30.91 -42.17 -42.35
C TYR A 880 31.46 -42.48 -43.73
N THR A 881 32.00 -43.69 -43.89
CA THR A 881 32.48 -44.22 -45.16
C THR A 881 31.84 -45.57 -45.45
N VAL A 882 31.60 -45.89 -46.73
CA VAL A 882 31.13 -47.21 -47.16
C VAL A 882 31.67 -47.53 -48.56
N ASP A 883 32.20 -48.74 -48.75
CA ASP A 883 32.67 -49.22 -50.06
C ASP A 883 31.62 -50.16 -50.65
N VAL A 884 31.19 -49.90 -51.89
CA VAL A 884 30.18 -50.72 -52.58
C VAL A 884 30.66 -51.22 -53.95
N ALA A 885 30.19 -52.41 -54.32
CA ALA A 885 30.55 -53.03 -55.59
C ALA A 885 30.12 -52.19 -56.80
N ASN A 886 30.82 -52.34 -57.94
CA ASN A 886 30.57 -51.54 -59.14
C ASN A 886 29.12 -51.63 -59.66
N ASN A 887 28.40 -52.73 -59.40
CA ASN A 887 27.00 -52.91 -59.82
C ASN A 887 25.99 -52.17 -58.94
N VAL A 888 26.37 -51.64 -57.78
CA VAL A 888 25.52 -50.83 -56.90
C VAL A 888 25.45 -49.41 -57.46
N THR A 889 24.28 -49.01 -57.97
CA THR A 889 24.06 -47.68 -58.58
C THR A 889 23.45 -46.67 -57.63
N ALA A 890 22.99 -47.08 -56.46
CA ALA A 890 22.44 -46.22 -55.41
C ALA A 890 22.57 -46.91 -54.03
N LEU A 891 22.54 -46.14 -52.94
CA LEU A 891 22.44 -46.67 -51.57
C LEU A 891 21.00 -46.66 -51.07
N THR A 892 20.65 -47.71 -50.34
CA THR A 892 19.43 -47.82 -49.55
C THR A 892 19.76 -47.56 -48.08
N LEU A 893 19.23 -46.46 -47.53
CA LEU A 893 19.51 -46.03 -46.16
C LEU A 893 18.36 -46.40 -45.23
N ASN A 894 18.70 -46.97 -44.08
CA ASN A 894 17.79 -47.22 -42.98
C ASN A 894 18.16 -46.26 -41.83
N THR A 895 17.35 -45.22 -41.65
CA THR A 895 17.52 -44.17 -40.63
C THR A 895 16.38 -44.19 -39.63
N THR A 896 16.70 -44.08 -38.34
CA THR A 896 15.71 -43.85 -37.27
C THR A 896 16.06 -42.56 -36.58
N THR A 897 15.13 -41.61 -36.50
CA THR A 897 15.32 -40.39 -35.71
C THR A 897 15.25 -40.70 -34.22
N GLN A 898 15.93 -39.91 -33.41
CA GLN A 898 15.79 -39.96 -31.96
C GLN A 898 14.43 -39.38 -31.54
N HIS A 899 14.07 -38.23 -32.11
CA HIS A 899 12.77 -37.62 -31.91
C HIS A 899 11.74 -38.08 -32.95
N ARG A 900 10.56 -38.51 -32.50
CA ARG A 900 9.51 -39.09 -33.36
C ARG A 900 8.86 -38.10 -34.35
N PHE A 901 9.00 -36.79 -34.11
CA PHE A 901 8.48 -35.74 -35.00
C PHE A 901 9.56 -35.08 -35.87
N ALA A 902 10.84 -35.48 -35.72
CA ALA A 902 11.92 -35.03 -36.58
C ALA A 902 11.82 -35.67 -37.98
N GLU A 903 12.16 -34.89 -39.01
CA GLU A 903 12.06 -35.31 -40.41
C GLU A 903 13.45 -35.60 -40.99
N VAL A 904 13.55 -36.66 -41.79
CA VAL A 904 14.81 -37.04 -42.46
C VAL A 904 14.68 -36.81 -43.96
N GLN A 905 15.63 -36.06 -44.52
CA GLN A 905 15.81 -35.91 -45.96
C GLN A 905 17.16 -36.49 -46.39
N VAL A 906 17.14 -37.32 -47.42
CA VAL A 906 18.34 -37.93 -48.00
C VAL A 906 18.58 -37.36 -49.39
N SER A 907 19.82 -36.98 -49.67
CA SER A 907 20.27 -36.53 -50.99
C SER A 907 21.60 -37.16 -51.38
N GLY A 908 21.87 -37.27 -52.69
CA GLY A 908 23.14 -37.80 -53.19
C GLY A 908 23.30 -39.33 -53.16
N ASN A 909 22.23 -40.09 -52.84
CA ASN A 909 22.30 -41.55 -52.71
C ASN A 909 22.38 -42.29 -54.06
N ALA A 910 22.33 -41.61 -55.21
CA ALA A 910 22.63 -42.19 -56.51
C ALA A 910 24.14 -42.09 -56.82
N LEU A 911 24.79 -43.22 -57.13
CA LEU A 911 26.23 -43.33 -57.16
C LEU A 911 26.80 -43.32 -58.58
N THR A 912 27.78 -42.47 -58.82
CA THR A 912 28.72 -42.56 -59.95
C THR A 912 29.94 -43.42 -59.57
N VAL A 913 30.68 -43.93 -60.55
CA VAL A 913 31.91 -44.71 -60.25
C VAL A 913 32.95 -43.78 -59.62
N GLY A 914 33.55 -44.21 -58.52
CA GLY A 914 34.42 -43.38 -57.68
C GLY A 914 33.76 -42.96 -56.37
N GLU A 915 34.29 -41.91 -55.76
CA GLU A 915 33.79 -41.34 -54.50
C GLU A 915 32.51 -40.53 -54.73
N ASN A 916 31.50 -40.73 -53.88
CA ASN A 916 30.24 -39.98 -53.88
C ASN A 916 29.93 -39.53 -52.46
N THR A 917 29.19 -38.43 -52.33
CA THR A 917 28.76 -37.91 -51.03
C THR A 917 27.25 -38.06 -50.92
N VAL A 918 26.81 -38.83 -49.92
CA VAL A 918 25.41 -38.96 -49.53
C VAL A 918 25.19 -38.12 -48.28
N THR A 919 24.18 -37.26 -48.31
CA THR A 919 23.87 -36.33 -47.22
C THR A 919 22.50 -36.66 -46.64
N ILE A 920 22.46 -36.86 -45.33
CA ILE A 920 21.25 -37.13 -44.55
C ILE A 920 21.04 -35.92 -43.64
N THR A 921 20.01 -35.13 -43.93
CA THR A 921 19.63 -33.96 -43.15
C THR A 921 18.44 -34.32 -42.27
N VAL A 922 18.64 -34.29 -40.96
CA VAL A 922 17.58 -34.41 -39.97
C VAL A 922 17.16 -33.02 -39.56
N THR A 923 15.86 -32.72 -39.64
CA THR A 923 15.26 -31.43 -39.28
C THR A 923 14.35 -31.63 -38.08
N ALA A 924 14.63 -30.94 -36.98
CA ALA A 924 13.78 -30.92 -35.79
C ALA A 924 12.53 -30.03 -36.00
N GLU A 925 11.63 -29.99 -35.02
CA GLU A 925 10.39 -29.19 -35.10
C GLU A 925 10.63 -27.69 -35.00
N ASP A 926 11.73 -27.26 -34.36
CA ASP A 926 12.17 -25.87 -34.29
C ASP A 926 12.93 -25.39 -35.55
N GLU A 927 12.92 -26.21 -36.60
CA GLU A 927 13.65 -26.04 -37.86
C GLU A 927 15.18 -26.18 -37.76
N SER A 928 15.73 -26.50 -36.58
CA SER A 928 17.15 -26.81 -36.46
C SER A 928 17.50 -28.10 -37.20
N THR A 929 18.65 -28.11 -37.86
CA THR A 929 19.08 -29.26 -38.67
C THR A 929 20.41 -29.83 -38.22
N LYS A 930 20.54 -31.16 -38.21
CA LYS A 930 21.81 -31.89 -38.09
C LYS A 930 22.03 -32.74 -39.33
N VAL A 931 23.27 -32.77 -39.80
CA VAL A 931 23.63 -33.36 -41.09
C VAL A 931 24.64 -34.49 -40.89
N TYR A 932 24.28 -35.70 -41.31
CA TYR A 932 25.15 -36.86 -41.38
C TYR A 932 25.59 -37.09 -42.83
N THR A 933 26.87 -37.35 -43.04
CA THR A 933 27.47 -37.53 -44.38
C THR A 933 28.05 -38.93 -44.51
N ILE A 934 27.70 -39.63 -45.58
CA ILE A 934 28.32 -40.90 -45.96
C ILE A 934 29.14 -40.67 -47.24
N THR A 935 30.44 -40.90 -47.16
CA THR A 935 31.34 -40.96 -48.32
C THR A 935 31.29 -42.38 -48.88
N ALA A 936 30.61 -42.55 -49.99
CA ALA A 936 30.37 -43.84 -50.62
C ALA A 936 31.28 -44.05 -51.83
N THR A 937 32.19 -45.02 -51.75
CA THR A 937 33.11 -45.34 -52.85
C THR A 937 32.54 -46.47 -53.69
N ARG A 938 32.06 -46.15 -54.89
CA ARG A 938 31.65 -47.15 -55.88
C ARG A 938 32.87 -47.63 -56.66
N LEU A 939 33.24 -48.89 -56.50
CA LEU A 939 34.45 -49.47 -57.10
C LEU A 939 34.45 -49.40 -58.64
N ASN A 940 35.64 -49.31 -59.25
CA ASN A 940 35.82 -49.26 -60.70
C ASN A 940 35.39 -50.58 -61.41
N PRO A 941 34.87 -50.51 -62.66
CA PRO A 941 34.59 -51.70 -63.44
C PRO A 941 35.90 -52.44 -63.76
N THR A 942 36.08 -53.66 -63.25
CA THR A 942 37.32 -54.44 -63.40
C THR A 942 37.49 -55.12 -64.77
N GLY A 943 36.70 -54.73 -65.78
CA GLY A 943 36.81 -55.24 -67.16
C GLY A 943 36.41 -56.71 -67.35
N ILE A 944 35.92 -57.40 -66.32
CA ILE A 944 35.44 -58.78 -66.43
C ILE A 944 33.94 -58.76 -66.75
N GLN A 945 33.59 -58.96 -68.02
CA GLN A 945 32.22 -59.30 -68.39
C GLN A 945 31.91 -60.73 -67.94
N SER A 946 30.87 -60.91 -67.12
CA SER A 946 30.22 -62.21 -66.98
C SER A 946 29.40 -62.50 -68.24
N ALA A 947 30.02 -63.18 -69.21
CA ALA A 947 29.34 -63.63 -70.43
C ALA A 947 29.62 -65.11 -70.73
N ASN A 948 28.58 -65.92 -70.47
CA ASN A 948 28.19 -67.19 -71.10
C ASN A 948 29.24 -68.02 -71.87
N ALA A 949 29.68 -69.12 -71.22
CA ALA A 949 30.06 -70.47 -71.72
C ALA A 949 30.96 -70.63 -72.98
N PRO A 950 31.91 -71.60 -73.00
CA PRO A 950 31.76 -72.99 -72.57
C PRO A 950 32.19 -73.20 -71.13
N VAL A 951 31.49 -74.07 -70.41
CA VAL A 951 31.77 -74.41 -69.01
C VAL A 951 33.15 -75.06 -68.93
N VAL A 952 34.11 -74.32 -68.36
CA VAL A 952 35.32 -74.90 -67.81
C VAL A 952 35.09 -74.98 -66.30
N SER A 953 34.98 -76.18 -65.73
CA SER A 953 34.94 -76.33 -64.28
C SER A 953 36.37 -76.38 -63.75
N ILE A 954 36.70 -75.51 -62.78
CA ILE A 954 38.03 -75.46 -62.17
C ILE A 954 37.91 -75.76 -60.68
N ILE A 955 38.65 -76.75 -60.21
CA ILE A 955 38.77 -77.12 -58.80
C ILE A 955 40.22 -76.86 -58.39
N ALA A 956 40.41 -76.09 -57.32
CA ALA A 956 41.73 -75.65 -56.85
C ALA A 956 41.89 -75.88 -55.33
N GLU A 957 41.88 -77.14 -54.91
CA GLU A 957 41.97 -77.54 -53.50
C GLU A 957 43.09 -78.56 -53.28
N LYS A 958 43.60 -78.63 -52.04
CA LYS A 958 44.61 -79.62 -51.60
C LYS A 958 45.88 -79.61 -52.46
N GLY A 959 46.32 -78.41 -52.88
CA GLY A 959 47.54 -78.24 -53.67
C GLY A 959 47.45 -78.75 -55.11
N LYS A 960 46.25 -78.77 -55.70
CA LYS A 960 46.03 -79.17 -57.11
C LYS A 960 45.10 -78.20 -57.81
N ILE A 961 45.38 -77.97 -59.09
CA ILE A 961 44.51 -77.29 -60.05
C ILE A 961 43.99 -78.36 -61.00
N GLN A 962 42.68 -78.51 -61.10
CA GLN A 962 42.04 -79.39 -62.06
C GLN A 962 41.03 -78.58 -62.86
N ALA A 963 41.13 -78.63 -64.19
CA ALA A 963 40.21 -77.98 -65.11
C ALA A 963 39.58 -79.01 -66.05
N ALA A 964 38.26 -79.05 -66.13
CA ALA A 964 37.55 -79.90 -67.09
C ALA A 964 36.89 -79.05 -68.19
N PHE A 965 37.02 -79.47 -69.44
CA PHE A 965 36.55 -78.77 -70.63
C PHE A 965 36.22 -79.75 -71.76
N ALA A 966 35.31 -79.39 -72.66
CA ALA A 966 34.89 -80.30 -73.73
C ALA A 966 35.96 -80.45 -74.83
N GLY A 967 36.31 -81.70 -75.15
CA GLY A 967 37.22 -82.03 -76.24
C GLY A 967 38.69 -81.71 -75.95
N THR A 968 39.49 -81.67 -77.01
CA THR A 968 40.94 -81.44 -76.93
C THR A 968 41.25 -79.94 -76.99
N ALA A 969 41.95 -79.41 -75.99
CA ALA A 969 42.33 -78.00 -75.90
C ALA A 969 43.80 -77.83 -75.50
N SER A 970 44.41 -76.75 -76.02
CA SER A 970 45.69 -76.27 -75.52
C SER A 970 45.47 -75.61 -74.16
N VAL A 971 46.24 -76.03 -73.16
CA VAL A 971 46.20 -75.54 -71.78
C VAL A 971 47.58 -75.01 -71.40
N LYS A 972 47.62 -73.78 -70.88
CA LYS A 972 48.83 -73.14 -70.37
C LYS A 972 48.59 -72.66 -68.95
N LEU A 973 49.48 -72.97 -68.02
CA LEU A 973 49.44 -72.48 -66.65
C LEU A 973 50.57 -71.49 -66.42
N TYR A 974 50.27 -70.33 -65.86
CA TYR A 974 51.23 -69.30 -65.53
C TYR A 974 51.20 -68.96 -64.04
N SER A 975 52.33 -68.49 -63.51
CA SER A 975 52.36 -67.77 -62.22
C SER A 975 51.64 -66.41 -62.34
N VAL A 976 51.33 -65.75 -61.22
CA VAL A 976 50.82 -64.36 -61.24
C VAL A 976 51.76 -63.38 -61.93
N THR A 977 53.06 -63.69 -61.95
CA THR A 977 54.10 -62.86 -62.58
C THR A 977 54.26 -63.13 -64.07
N GLY A 978 53.47 -64.05 -64.64
CA GLY A 978 53.48 -64.38 -66.07
C GLY A 978 54.49 -65.43 -66.50
N LEU A 979 55.17 -66.11 -65.56
CA LEU A 979 56.07 -67.22 -65.88
C LEU A 979 55.25 -68.44 -66.29
N LEU A 980 55.52 -69.03 -67.46
CA LEU A 980 54.88 -70.27 -67.91
C LEU A 980 55.36 -71.45 -67.04
N LEU A 981 54.43 -72.08 -66.33
CA LEU A 981 54.68 -73.19 -65.42
C LEU A 981 54.38 -74.55 -66.06
N ASP A 982 53.41 -74.60 -66.95
CA ASP A 982 53.01 -75.82 -67.65
C ASP A 982 52.33 -75.48 -68.98
N GLU A 983 52.59 -76.26 -70.02
CA GLU A 983 51.92 -76.14 -71.32
C GLU A 983 51.69 -77.53 -71.89
N THR A 984 50.43 -77.86 -72.14
CA THR A 984 50.04 -79.17 -72.66
C THR A 984 48.82 -79.07 -73.56
N THR A 985 48.52 -80.16 -74.25
CA THR A 985 47.23 -80.35 -74.92
C THR A 985 46.52 -81.48 -74.19
N ALA A 986 45.39 -81.15 -73.56
CA ALA A 986 44.60 -82.11 -72.79
C ALA A 986 43.24 -82.34 -73.47
N ASN A 987 42.68 -83.54 -73.32
CA ASN A 987 41.35 -83.88 -73.82
C ASN A 987 40.42 -84.13 -72.64
N GLY A 988 39.40 -83.31 -72.47
CA GLY A 988 38.42 -83.46 -71.39
C GLY A 988 38.84 -82.85 -70.06
N VAL A 989 40.04 -83.16 -69.56
CA VAL A 989 40.51 -82.75 -68.23
C VAL A 989 42.02 -82.45 -68.22
N TYR A 990 42.40 -81.38 -67.53
CA TYR A 990 43.76 -81.01 -67.16
C TYR A 990 43.91 -81.04 -65.64
N THR A 991 45.02 -81.57 -65.12
CA THR A 991 45.33 -81.58 -63.68
C THR A 991 46.80 -81.24 -63.45
N HIS A 992 47.08 -80.36 -62.50
CA HIS A 992 48.42 -79.93 -62.12
C HIS A 992 48.55 -79.79 -60.60
N ASN A 993 49.67 -80.22 -60.02
CA ASN A 993 49.94 -80.00 -58.61
C ASN A 993 50.58 -78.61 -58.42
N ALA A 994 49.97 -77.75 -57.61
CA ALA A 994 50.41 -76.38 -57.41
C ALA A 994 50.46 -76.04 -55.91
N LYS A 995 51.43 -75.20 -55.50
CA LYS A 995 51.47 -74.68 -54.12
C LYS A 995 50.37 -73.64 -53.91
N GLN A 996 50.00 -73.39 -52.65
CA GLN A 996 49.06 -72.32 -52.27
C GLN A 996 49.50 -70.99 -52.90
N GLY A 997 48.58 -70.32 -53.58
CA GLY A 997 48.88 -69.12 -54.35
C GLY A 997 47.89 -68.88 -55.48
N VAL A 998 48.13 -67.80 -56.23
CA VAL A 998 47.31 -67.40 -57.36
C VAL A 998 48.02 -67.77 -58.66
N TYR A 999 47.26 -68.24 -59.64
CA TYR A 999 47.76 -68.65 -60.95
C TYR A 999 46.84 -68.15 -62.05
N ILE A 1000 47.36 -68.12 -63.27
CA ILE A 1000 46.57 -67.84 -64.48
C ILE A 1000 46.57 -69.10 -65.33
N LEU A 1001 45.41 -69.72 -65.46
CA LEU A 1001 45.20 -70.88 -66.34
C LEU A 1001 44.58 -70.40 -67.65
N SER A 1002 45.25 -70.62 -68.77
CA SER A 1002 44.70 -70.41 -70.10
C SER A 1002 44.23 -71.73 -70.71
N VAL A 1003 42.96 -71.83 -71.09
CA VAL A 1003 42.39 -73.00 -71.79
C VAL A 1003 41.81 -72.53 -73.12
N ALA A 1004 42.29 -73.10 -74.22
CA ALA A 1004 41.93 -72.71 -75.59
C ALA A 1004 42.04 -71.18 -75.85
N GLY A 1005 43.04 -70.55 -75.24
CA GLY A 1005 43.29 -69.10 -75.36
C GLY A 1005 42.49 -68.20 -74.40
N LYS A 1006 41.61 -68.75 -73.56
CA LYS A 1006 40.89 -68.00 -72.52
C LYS A 1006 41.55 -68.15 -71.15
N SER A 1007 41.79 -67.04 -70.47
CA SER A 1007 42.51 -67.01 -69.19
C SER A 1007 41.56 -66.98 -67.98
N TYR A 1008 41.87 -67.77 -66.96
CA TYR A 1008 41.15 -67.94 -65.71
C TYR A 1008 42.09 -67.68 -64.54
N LYS A 1009 41.69 -66.85 -63.57
CA LYS A 1009 42.41 -66.71 -62.30
C LYS A 1009 42.06 -67.88 -61.40
N VAL A 1010 43.07 -68.64 -60.97
CA VAL A 1010 42.90 -69.81 -60.10
C VAL A 1010 43.60 -69.55 -58.78
N ILE A 1011 42.86 -69.64 -57.67
CA ILE A 1011 43.42 -69.51 -56.32
C ILE A 1011 43.47 -70.90 -55.71
N VAL A 1012 44.68 -71.41 -55.50
CA VAL A 1012 44.90 -72.65 -54.75
C VAL A 1012 44.96 -72.25 -53.28
N LYS A 1013 43.98 -72.69 -52.50
CA LYS A 1013 43.94 -72.48 -51.05
C LYS A 1013 44.81 -73.47 -50.30
#